data_AF-A0A1V6V5S3-F1
#
_entry.id   AF-A0A1V6V5S3-F1
#
_cell.length_a   1.000
_cell.length_b   1.000
_cell.length_c   1.000
_cell.angle_alpha   90.00
_cell.angle_beta   90.00
_cell.angle_gamma   90.00
#
_symmetry.space_group_name_H-M   'P 1'
#
loop_
_entity.id
_entity.type
_entity.pdbx_description
1 polymer ?
#
loop_
_entity_poly.entity_id
_entity_poly.type
_entity_poly.pdbx_seq_one_letter_code
_entity_poly.pdbx_strand_id
1 'polypeptide(L)'
;MFNLHRSTCLRAFLVALALGANAAPIANEIVGRDDAGPAVFPIPQQIAFTGGKVSLAGDVTVVTDNFTDAATIDTIKKVVAAAGGKVVVASKPSGKGTQIFVGTEKDSSLAVAAAKALADKSADGLDADGYALACGHYETLPTIVLNGVDTRGTFYASQTLRQLLDGADIPGVKMHDWPLMSIRGSIEGFYGVPWSHEARLEQLVYYGKHKMNTYVYTPKDDPLLRAKWRTLYSGDELTQLKELVTTANANHVDFTYALSPGLSVCYSSDEDFDATVAKFDQLRDFGVSSFYIALDDIGLEFHCDADKAKWPKTENDEWIADAQAFYLNRVQTEYIEPNNLKDLDTVPTNYAGSASTPYKTEFGTKLNKKIRVQWTGEGVFSNEITVDSVVKADESYVTDNLFLWDNFPVNDGNRDRLFFNPLTKRAAELYKHLLGFTSNPMNQAFASMASLANYADYTWNGPKYDATKSMDASLWELSGSDTTVHNAVIAFTDLNQNWPYQNPVTNAPQLNKDIDAFWAARKAGTSDGTKALKDRLALIITIPDVLPKMATKGFATDVAPWSTLAKQWATACQHLISMLEALDAKDQSKADAEFNSAKEWVEKTKAKTVDDRNGDGEDLPKSIVPTTGDEAFDKFLTDATAIYNGK
;
A
#
# COMPACT_ATOMS: atom_id res chain seq x y z
N MET A 1 -38.33 47.37 -5.87
CA MET A 1 -39.43 46.46 -5.43
C MET A 1 -39.35 45.22 -6.29
N PHE A 2 -39.40 43.97 -5.84
CA PHE A 2 -39.22 43.31 -4.54
C PHE A 2 -39.37 41.83 -4.93
N ASN A 3 -38.39 40.97 -4.57
CA ASN A 3 -38.49 39.51 -4.38
C ASN A 3 -39.27 38.64 -5.38
N LEU A 4 -38.59 37.66 -5.96
CA LEU A 4 -38.83 36.23 -5.66
C LEU A 4 -37.66 35.41 -6.21
N HIS A 5 -36.82 34.85 -5.32
CA HIS A 5 -36.14 33.54 -5.43
C HIS A 5 -35.30 33.37 -4.16
N ARG A 6 -35.97 33.01 -3.07
CA ARG A 6 -35.36 32.44 -1.87
C ARG A 6 -36.14 31.18 -1.55
N SER A 7 -35.58 30.02 -1.86
CA SER A 7 -35.81 28.75 -1.16
C SER A 7 -34.88 27.71 -1.76
N THR A 8 -33.88 27.33 -0.95
CA THR A 8 -33.08 26.08 -0.93
C THR A 8 -31.57 26.33 -0.81
N CYS A 9 -31.16 27.03 0.25
CA CYS A 9 -29.82 26.87 0.84
C CYS A 9 -30.00 26.52 2.31
N LEU A 10 -30.39 25.27 2.59
CA LEU A 10 -30.38 24.70 3.94
C LEU A 10 -30.30 23.16 3.87
N ARG A 11 -29.31 22.65 3.14
CA ARG A 11 -28.88 21.24 3.16
C ARG A 11 -27.39 21.15 2.83
N ALA A 12 -26.55 21.77 3.66
CA ALA A 12 -25.10 21.62 3.55
C ALA A 12 -24.44 21.93 4.90
N PHE A 13 -24.82 21.25 5.98
CA PHE A 13 -24.07 21.26 7.24
C PHE A 13 -24.44 20.09 8.19
N LEU A 14 -24.95 18.98 7.64
CA LEU A 14 -25.36 17.80 8.43
C LEU A 14 -24.95 16.46 7.81
N VAL A 15 -24.00 16.44 6.87
CA VAL A 15 -23.48 15.19 6.26
C VAL A 15 -22.16 14.73 6.88
N ALA A 16 -21.43 15.58 7.61
CA ALA A 16 -20.18 15.22 8.30
C ALA A 16 -20.36 14.30 9.54
N LEU A 17 -21.59 13.91 9.88
CA LEU A 17 -21.92 12.97 10.97
C LEU A 17 -22.69 11.74 10.47
N ALA A 18 -22.81 11.56 9.14
CA ALA A 18 -23.62 10.52 8.52
C ALA A 18 -22.87 9.69 7.46
N LEU A 19 -21.54 9.76 7.38
CA LEU A 19 -20.74 8.58 7.03
C LEU A 19 -20.73 7.66 8.25
N GLY A 20 -21.93 7.15 8.57
CA GLY A 20 -22.09 6.05 9.48
C GLY A 20 -21.29 4.90 8.91
N ALA A 21 -20.21 4.57 9.60
CA ALA A 21 -19.68 3.23 9.76
C ALA A 21 -20.44 2.17 8.93
N ASN A 22 -20.03 2.00 7.67
CA ASN A 22 -19.81 0.65 7.18
C ASN A 22 -18.46 0.19 7.75
N ALA A 23 -18.35 0.23 9.09
CA ALA A 23 -17.35 -0.58 9.76
C ALA A 23 -17.82 -2.01 9.52
N ALA A 24 -17.15 -2.70 8.60
CA ALA A 24 -17.14 -4.14 8.67
C ALA A 24 -16.88 -4.50 10.15
N PRO A 25 -17.66 -5.42 10.75
CA PRO A 25 -17.36 -5.85 12.11
C PRO A 25 -15.89 -6.25 12.18
N ILE A 26 -15.19 -5.95 13.28
CA ILE A 26 -13.83 -6.47 13.58
C ILE A 26 -13.90 -8.00 13.84
N ALA A 27 -14.75 -8.71 13.08
CA ALA A 27 -14.90 -10.14 13.14
C ALA A 27 -13.74 -10.74 12.34
N ASN A 28 -12.70 -11.17 13.06
CA ASN A 28 -11.59 -11.97 12.56
C ASN A 28 -10.80 -11.33 11.40
N GLU A 29 -10.45 -10.04 11.50
CA GLU A 29 -9.69 -9.36 10.44
C GLU A 29 -8.30 -10.00 10.17
N ILE A 30 -7.67 -10.68 11.14
CA ILE A 30 -6.48 -11.53 10.89
C ILE A 30 -6.49 -12.63 11.95
N VAL A 31 -6.73 -13.89 11.58
CA VAL A 31 -6.44 -15.03 12.47
C VAL A 31 -5.64 -16.07 11.71
N GLY A 32 -4.45 -15.65 11.25
CA GLY A 32 -3.32 -16.57 11.27
C GLY A 32 -3.00 -16.85 12.74
N ARG A 33 -2.97 -18.12 13.13
CA ARG A 33 -2.41 -18.51 14.43
C ARG A 33 -0.98 -18.98 14.18
N ASP A 34 -0.03 -18.34 14.84
CA ASP A 34 1.30 -18.93 15.01
C ASP A 34 1.26 -19.88 16.22
N ASP A 35 2.27 -20.75 16.34
CA ASP A 35 2.35 -21.77 17.41
C ASP A 35 2.25 -21.19 18.84
N ALA A 36 2.38 -19.87 19.02
CA ALA A 36 2.38 -19.18 20.31
C ALA A 36 1.20 -18.20 20.56
N GLY A 37 0.34 -17.89 19.58
CA GLY A 37 -0.75 -16.89 19.72
C GLY A 37 -1.26 -16.30 18.39
N PRO A 38 -2.11 -15.24 18.42
CA PRO A 38 -2.52 -14.53 17.21
C PRO A 38 -1.32 -13.94 16.46
N ALA A 39 -1.29 -14.11 15.14
CA ALA A 39 -0.30 -13.44 14.29
C ALA A 39 -0.59 -11.94 14.22
N VAL A 40 0.48 -11.13 14.27
CA VAL A 40 0.41 -9.66 14.23
C VAL A 40 1.25 -9.16 13.06
N PHE A 41 0.64 -8.30 12.23
CA PHE A 41 1.27 -7.67 11.08
C PHE A 41 1.11 -6.14 11.13
N PRO A 42 2.14 -5.34 10.83
CA PRO A 42 3.54 -5.72 10.66
C PRO A 42 4.13 -6.52 11.84
N ILE A 43 5.09 -7.41 11.54
CA ILE A 43 5.67 -8.33 12.52
C ILE A 43 6.42 -7.57 13.62
N PRO A 44 6.03 -7.73 14.91
CA PRO A 44 6.62 -6.93 15.98
C PRO A 44 8.11 -7.19 16.22
N GLN A 45 8.82 -6.16 16.66
CA GLN A 45 10.22 -6.26 17.09
C GLN A 45 10.38 -7.21 18.27
N GLN A 46 9.56 -7.05 19.30
CA GLN A 46 9.57 -7.90 20.48
C GLN A 46 8.14 -8.20 20.92
N ILE A 47 7.75 -9.47 20.91
CA ILE A 47 6.47 -9.96 21.41
C ILE A 47 6.69 -11.23 22.22
N ALA A 48 6.06 -11.32 23.38
CA ALA A 48 6.03 -12.53 24.18
C ALA A 48 4.64 -12.73 24.79
N PHE A 49 4.03 -13.89 24.54
CA PHE A 49 2.79 -14.29 25.18
C PHE A 49 3.08 -14.81 26.59
N THR A 50 2.43 -14.22 27.59
CA THR A 50 2.68 -14.46 29.02
C THR A 50 1.70 -15.47 29.65
N GLY A 51 0.75 -15.97 28.86
CA GLY A 51 -0.33 -16.83 29.32
C GLY A 51 -1.45 -16.05 30.02
N GLY A 52 -2.62 -16.70 30.16
CA GLY A 52 -3.83 -16.02 30.61
C GLY A 52 -4.45 -15.12 29.54
N LYS A 53 -5.52 -14.41 29.91
CA LYS A 53 -6.26 -13.51 29.02
C LYS A 53 -7.05 -12.48 29.81
N VAL A 54 -7.30 -11.32 29.21
CA VAL A 54 -8.17 -10.27 29.75
C VAL A 54 -9.41 -10.17 28.89
N SER A 55 -10.59 -10.28 29.51
CA SER A 55 -11.85 -10.17 28.79
C SER A 55 -12.28 -8.71 28.62
N LEU A 56 -12.83 -8.41 27.45
CA LEU A 56 -13.40 -7.12 27.09
C LEU A 56 -14.93 -7.13 27.02
N ALA A 57 -15.62 -8.26 27.23
CA ALA A 57 -17.08 -8.37 27.17
C ALA A 57 -17.85 -7.65 28.32
N GLY A 58 -17.14 -7.05 29.28
CA GLY A 58 -17.71 -6.44 30.49
C GLY A 58 -17.67 -4.91 30.51
N ASP A 59 -17.71 -4.33 31.71
CA ASP A 59 -17.41 -2.92 31.94
C ASP A 59 -15.91 -2.69 31.66
N VAL A 60 -15.58 -1.81 30.71
CA VAL A 60 -14.20 -1.43 30.34
C VAL A 60 -14.02 0.07 30.54
N THR A 61 -12.98 0.47 31.26
CA THR A 61 -12.59 1.89 31.42
C THR A 61 -11.33 2.16 30.61
N VAL A 62 -11.42 3.05 29.61
CA VAL A 62 -10.26 3.60 28.90
C VAL A 62 -9.76 4.80 29.70
N VAL A 63 -8.58 4.66 30.29
CA VAL A 63 -7.95 5.62 31.19
C VAL A 63 -6.94 6.44 30.41
N THR A 64 -7.27 7.70 30.15
CA THR A 64 -6.49 8.57 29.26
C THR A 64 -5.50 9.48 29.98
N ASP A 65 -5.66 9.71 31.29
CA ASP A 65 -4.97 10.82 31.98
C ASP A 65 -5.19 12.13 31.19
N ASN A 66 -4.15 12.66 30.52
CA ASN A 66 -4.24 13.85 29.65
C ASN A 66 -4.15 13.54 28.14
N PHE A 67 -4.12 12.28 27.74
CA PHE A 67 -4.07 11.88 26.33
C PHE A 67 -5.41 12.16 25.61
N THR A 68 -5.36 12.73 24.41
CA THR A 68 -6.57 13.22 23.70
C THR A 68 -6.70 12.77 22.24
N ASP A 69 -5.86 11.86 21.75
CA ASP A 69 -5.95 11.42 20.35
C ASP A 69 -7.24 10.64 20.08
N ALA A 70 -8.15 11.26 19.30
CA ALA A 70 -9.46 10.70 19.02
C ALA A 70 -9.39 9.39 18.22
N ALA A 71 -8.48 9.31 17.25
CA ALA A 71 -8.33 8.13 16.38
C ALA A 71 -7.92 6.87 17.18
N THR A 72 -6.96 7.03 18.10
CA THR A 72 -6.53 5.97 19.03
C THR A 72 -7.69 5.54 19.93
N ILE A 73 -8.34 6.51 20.60
CA ILE A 73 -9.44 6.23 21.53
C ILE A 73 -10.61 5.55 20.82
N ASP A 74 -10.97 5.99 19.62
CA ASP A 74 -12.05 5.41 18.84
C ASP A 74 -11.71 4.00 18.31
N THR A 75 -10.45 3.73 17.98
CA THR A 75 -9.98 2.37 17.68
C THR A 75 -10.19 1.46 18.89
N ILE A 76 -9.76 1.89 20.09
CA ILE A 76 -9.97 1.11 21.33
C ILE A 76 -11.46 0.87 21.60
N LYS A 77 -12.31 1.89 21.45
CA LYS A 77 -13.77 1.74 21.61
C LYS A 77 -14.34 0.70 20.65
N LYS A 78 -13.90 0.68 19.39
CA LYS A 78 -14.34 -0.30 18.39
C LYS A 78 -13.91 -1.72 18.78
N VAL A 79 -12.69 -1.91 19.29
CA VAL A 79 -12.22 -3.21 19.81
C VAL A 79 -13.08 -3.69 20.98
N VAL A 80 -13.35 -2.82 21.96
CA VAL A 80 -14.23 -3.15 23.10
C VAL A 80 -15.64 -3.48 22.64
N ALA A 81 -16.19 -2.71 21.70
CA ALA A 81 -17.52 -2.97 21.14
C ALA A 81 -17.58 -4.30 20.38
N ALA A 82 -16.55 -4.65 19.62
CA ALA A 82 -16.45 -5.93 18.92
C ALA A 82 -16.42 -7.13 19.88
N ALA A 83 -15.83 -6.94 21.07
CA ALA A 83 -15.86 -7.92 22.16
C ALA A 83 -17.19 -7.99 22.92
N GLY A 84 -18.17 -7.13 22.60
CA GLY A 84 -19.45 -7.02 23.32
C GLY A 84 -19.40 -6.21 24.62
N GLY A 85 -18.29 -5.49 24.86
CA GLY A 85 -18.06 -4.70 26.06
C GLY A 85 -18.74 -3.33 26.09
N LYS A 86 -18.75 -2.73 27.28
CA LYS A 86 -19.23 -1.35 27.51
C LYS A 86 -18.07 -0.46 27.90
N VAL A 87 -17.75 0.47 27.02
CA VAL A 87 -16.62 1.38 27.19
C VAL A 87 -17.03 2.69 27.88
N VAL A 88 -16.24 3.10 28.87
CA VAL A 88 -16.25 4.44 29.46
C VAL A 88 -14.86 5.05 29.31
N VAL A 89 -14.77 6.27 28.80
CA VAL A 89 -13.50 7.03 28.74
C VAL A 89 -13.42 7.95 29.95
N ALA A 90 -12.32 7.89 30.70
CA ALA A 90 -12.11 8.69 31.90
C ALA A 90 -10.63 9.04 32.10
N SER A 91 -10.34 10.11 32.84
CA SER A 91 -8.96 10.49 33.18
C SER A 91 -8.37 9.67 34.33
N LYS A 92 -9.18 8.86 35.04
CA LYS A 92 -8.77 8.04 36.18
C LYS A 92 -9.32 6.62 36.08
N PRO A 93 -8.63 5.61 36.64
CA PRO A 93 -9.10 4.25 36.64
C PRO A 93 -10.37 4.09 37.47
N SER A 94 -11.17 3.10 37.12
CA SER A 94 -12.26 2.62 37.97
C SER A 94 -11.77 1.47 38.87
N GLY A 95 -12.38 1.31 40.04
CA GLY A 95 -12.04 0.23 40.97
C GLY A 95 -12.60 -1.15 40.60
N LYS A 96 -13.14 -1.32 39.39
CA LYS A 96 -13.80 -2.56 38.93
C LYS A 96 -13.73 -2.68 37.40
N GLY A 97 -13.90 -3.90 36.89
CA GLY A 97 -13.89 -4.16 35.45
C GLY A 97 -12.48 -4.01 34.84
N THR A 98 -12.42 -4.11 33.51
CA THR A 98 -11.14 -4.06 32.78
C THR A 98 -10.69 -2.61 32.59
N GLN A 99 -9.40 -2.35 32.83
CA GLN A 99 -8.79 -1.04 32.59
C GLN A 99 -7.95 -1.08 31.30
N ILE A 100 -8.05 -0.05 30.47
CA ILE A 100 -7.15 0.16 29.33
C ILE A 100 -6.45 1.49 29.53
N PHE A 101 -5.20 1.48 29.98
CA PHE A 101 -4.39 2.69 30.12
C PHE A 101 -3.80 3.06 28.76
N VAL A 102 -3.94 4.32 28.36
CA VAL A 102 -3.46 4.83 27.07
C VAL A 102 -2.75 6.16 27.24
N GLY A 103 -1.66 6.35 26.50
CA GLY A 103 -0.97 7.65 26.40
C GLY A 103 0.55 7.53 26.26
N THR A 104 1.21 8.67 26.10
CA THR A 104 2.65 8.78 25.99
C THR A 104 3.32 8.98 27.35
N GLU A 105 4.66 8.98 27.36
CA GLU A 105 5.45 9.37 28.53
C GLU A 105 5.10 10.77 29.07
N LYS A 106 4.64 11.69 28.19
CA LYS A 106 4.38 13.09 28.54
C LYS A 106 2.99 13.35 29.08
N ASP A 107 1.99 12.57 28.66
CA ASP A 107 0.58 12.85 28.91
C ASP A 107 -0.09 11.88 29.91
N SER A 108 0.50 10.70 30.14
CA SER A 108 -0.13 9.64 30.93
C SER A 108 0.85 8.92 31.85
N SER A 109 1.01 9.46 33.05
CA SER A 109 1.83 8.84 34.11
C SER A 109 1.33 7.44 34.51
N LEU A 110 0.02 7.21 34.37
CA LEU A 110 -0.63 5.94 34.64
C LEU A 110 -0.28 4.88 33.57
N ALA A 111 -0.30 5.24 32.29
CA ALA A 111 0.13 4.33 31.22
C ALA A 111 1.59 3.94 31.37
N VAL A 112 2.47 4.89 31.74
CA VAL A 112 3.89 4.63 32.01
C VAL A 112 4.07 3.63 33.16
N ALA A 113 3.36 3.83 34.28
CA ALA A 113 3.44 2.95 35.43
C ALA A 113 2.95 1.52 35.10
N ALA A 114 1.81 1.41 34.43
CA ALA A 114 1.27 0.12 33.99
C ALA A 114 2.19 -0.59 32.99
N ALA A 115 2.80 0.15 32.04
CA ALA A 115 3.75 -0.40 31.08
C ALA A 115 5.01 -0.94 31.77
N LYS A 116 5.61 -0.19 32.71
CA LYS A 116 6.75 -0.68 33.50
C LYS A 116 6.43 -1.94 34.29
N ALA A 117 5.20 -2.08 34.77
CA ALA A 117 4.79 -3.25 35.55
C ALA A 117 4.45 -4.48 34.70
N LEU A 118 3.80 -4.30 33.54
CA LEU A 118 3.29 -5.41 32.71
C LEU A 118 4.21 -5.75 31.54
N ALA A 119 4.89 -4.76 30.98
CA ALA A 119 5.80 -4.90 29.85
C ALA A 119 7.29 -4.85 30.26
N ASP A 120 7.61 -4.86 31.55
CA ASP A 120 8.96 -4.66 32.13
C ASP A 120 9.55 -3.24 31.96
N LYS A 121 9.20 -2.53 30.88
CA LYS A 121 9.61 -1.14 30.59
C LYS A 121 8.48 -0.39 29.89
N SER A 122 8.46 0.93 30.03
CA SER A 122 7.61 1.80 29.22
C SER A 122 8.21 2.00 27.82
N ALA A 123 7.58 2.83 26.98
CA ALA A 123 8.05 3.11 25.62
C ALA A 123 9.29 4.03 25.57
N ASP A 124 9.66 4.64 26.71
CA ASP A 124 10.88 5.45 26.82
C ASP A 124 12.12 4.74 26.24
N GLY A 125 12.84 5.45 25.37
CA GLY A 125 14.03 4.96 24.69
C GLY A 125 13.80 4.11 23.43
N LEU A 126 12.55 3.88 23.01
CA LEU A 126 12.25 3.35 21.67
C LEU A 126 12.32 4.46 20.61
N ASP A 127 12.44 4.06 19.34
CA ASP A 127 12.39 4.99 18.21
C ASP A 127 11.00 5.62 18.04
N ALA A 128 10.93 6.75 17.30
CA ALA A 128 9.68 7.40 16.96
C ALA A 128 8.68 6.41 16.34
N ASP A 129 7.39 6.63 16.57
CA ASP A 129 6.30 5.69 16.26
C ASP A 129 6.34 4.37 17.07
N GLY A 130 7.29 4.21 17.99
CA GLY A 130 7.41 3.05 18.88
C GLY A 130 6.42 3.06 20.03
N TYR A 131 6.16 1.88 20.60
CA TYR A 131 5.25 1.70 21.72
C TYR A 131 5.55 0.44 22.55
N ALA A 132 5.11 0.47 23.81
CA ALA A 132 4.95 -0.66 24.70
C ALA A 132 3.47 -1.05 24.78
N LEU A 133 3.17 -2.34 24.59
CA LEU A 133 1.82 -2.89 24.76
C LEU A 133 1.88 -4.11 25.67
N ALA A 134 0.98 -4.17 26.65
CA ALA A 134 0.84 -5.37 27.47
C ALA A 134 -0.59 -5.62 27.94
N CYS A 135 -0.89 -6.89 28.21
CA CYS A 135 -2.17 -7.39 28.68
C CYS A 135 -1.94 -8.37 29.84
N GLY A 136 -2.60 -8.13 30.97
CA GLY A 136 -2.44 -8.94 32.18
C GLY A 136 -3.25 -8.41 33.36
N HIS A 137 -2.69 -8.51 34.56
CA HIS A 137 -3.26 -7.94 35.78
C HIS A 137 -2.29 -6.92 36.36
N TYR A 138 -2.72 -5.68 36.50
CA TYR A 138 -1.99 -4.63 37.20
C TYR A 138 -2.70 -4.35 38.52
N GLU A 139 -1.95 -4.39 39.61
CA GLU A 139 -2.48 -4.49 40.97
C GLU A 139 -3.42 -5.70 41.13
N THR A 140 -4.73 -5.49 41.17
CA THR A 140 -5.74 -6.55 41.30
C THR A 140 -6.74 -6.57 40.15
N LEU A 141 -6.58 -5.72 39.13
CA LEU A 141 -7.56 -5.55 38.06
C LEU A 141 -7.02 -6.04 36.70
N PRO A 142 -7.88 -6.66 35.87
CA PRO A 142 -7.55 -6.95 34.47
C PRO A 142 -7.19 -5.66 33.75
N THR A 143 -6.02 -5.62 33.13
CA THR A 143 -5.43 -4.40 32.60
C THR A 143 -4.78 -4.64 31.24
N ILE A 144 -5.02 -3.70 30.33
CA ILE A 144 -4.29 -3.54 29.08
C ILE A 144 -3.62 -2.16 29.12
N VAL A 145 -2.40 -2.05 28.60
CA VAL A 145 -1.68 -0.79 28.49
C VAL A 145 -1.19 -0.57 27.06
N LEU A 146 -1.41 0.64 26.55
CA LEU A 146 -0.96 1.15 25.26
C LEU A 146 -0.14 2.41 25.55
N ASN A 147 1.17 2.27 25.63
CA ASN A 147 2.06 3.38 25.92
C ASN A 147 2.95 3.66 24.71
N GLY A 148 2.81 4.82 24.06
CA GLY A 148 3.62 5.19 22.90
C GLY A 148 4.75 6.17 23.23
N VAL A 149 5.78 6.18 22.39
CA VAL A 149 6.82 7.24 22.40
C VAL A 149 6.20 8.59 22.08
N ASP A 150 5.29 8.60 21.10
CA ASP A 150 4.54 9.74 20.63
C ASP A 150 3.07 9.34 20.34
N THR A 151 2.27 10.32 19.91
CA THR A 151 0.85 10.10 19.59
C THR A 151 0.65 9.02 18.53
N ARG A 152 1.51 8.99 17.50
CA ARG A 152 1.40 8.03 16.39
C ARG A 152 1.80 6.62 16.82
N GLY A 153 2.83 6.47 17.65
CA GLY A 153 3.17 5.18 18.28
C GLY A 153 2.05 4.67 19.18
N THR A 154 1.38 5.56 19.92
CA THR A 154 0.19 5.20 20.72
C THR A 154 -0.97 4.76 19.83
N PHE A 155 -1.18 5.42 18.68
CA PHE A 155 -2.13 4.98 17.67
C PHE A 155 -1.79 3.60 17.11
N TYR A 156 -0.53 3.33 16.78
CA TYR A 156 -0.08 2.01 16.31
C TYR A 156 -0.24 0.91 17.35
N ALA A 157 -0.07 1.20 18.64
CA ALA A 157 -0.41 0.27 19.72
C ALA A 157 -1.90 -0.12 19.66
N SER A 158 -2.81 0.81 19.35
CA SER A 158 -4.24 0.51 19.19
C SER A 158 -4.54 -0.35 17.96
N GLN A 159 -3.76 -0.21 16.88
CA GLN A 159 -3.88 -1.08 15.70
C GLN A 159 -3.39 -2.50 15.99
N THR A 160 -2.38 -2.66 16.83
CA THR A 160 -1.97 -3.99 17.29
C THR A 160 -2.97 -4.59 18.29
N LEU A 161 -3.55 -3.78 19.19
CA LEU A 161 -4.64 -4.23 20.05
C LEU A 161 -5.82 -4.79 19.23
N ARG A 162 -6.18 -4.14 18.11
CA ARG A 162 -7.22 -4.63 17.18
C ARG A 162 -6.93 -6.06 16.70
N GLN A 163 -5.69 -6.35 16.35
CA GLN A 163 -5.27 -7.66 15.84
C GLN A 163 -5.17 -8.74 16.93
N LEU A 164 -4.93 -8.34 18.18
CA LEU A 164 -4.84 -9.26 19.31
C LEU A 164 -6.21 -9.73 19.83
N LEU A 165 -7.32 -9.16 19.35
CA LEU A 165 -8.66 -9.57 19.78
C LEU A 165 -9.00 -10.99 19.31
N ASP A 166 -9.12 -11.92 20.26
CA ASP A 166 -9.56 -13.31 20.02
C ASP A 166 -10.94 -13.50 20.67
N GLY A 167 -11.98 -13.38 19.85
CA GLY A 167 -13.37 -13.38 20.30
C GLY A 167 -13.67 -12.17 21.20
N ALA A 168 -13.78 -12.39 22.51
CA ALA A 168 -14.03 -11.34 23.50
C ALA A 168 -12.82 -11.02 24.38
N ASP A 169 -11.67 -11.65 24.12
CA ASP A 169 -10.53 -11.61 25.01
C ASP A 169 -9.27 -11.12 24.28
N ILE A 170 -8.37 -10.47 25.02
CA ILE A 170 -7.00 -10.21 24.60
C ILE A 170 -6.08 -11.21 25.31
N PRO A 171 -5.22 -11.95 24.61
CA PRO A 171 -4.27 -12.86 25.24
C PRO A 171 -3.29 -12.10 26.12
N GLY A 172 -2.81 -12.74 27.20
CA GLY A 172 -1.72 -12.20 28.00
C GLY A 172 -0.49 -12.03 27.12
N VAL A 173 0.00 -10.79 27.00
CA VAL A 173 1.09 -10.42 26.10
C VAL A 173 1.91 -9.30 26.73
N LYS A 174 3.20 -9.27 26.41
CA LYS A 174 4.07 -8.11 26.56
C LYS A 174 4.82 -7.85 25.27
N MET A 175 4.92 -6.58 24.89
CA MET A 175 5.44 -6.16 23.61
C MET A 175 6.15 -4.81 23.72
N HIS A 176 7.30 -4.71 23.04
CA HIS A 176 7.92 -3.45 22.66
C HIS A 176 8.11 -3.49 21.15
N ASP A 177 7.60 -2.49 20.47
CA ASP A 177 7.54 -2.49 19.01
C ASP A 177 7.81 -1.10 18.46
N TRP A 178 8.48 -1.03 17.31
CA TRP A 178 8.87 0.20 16.61
C TRP A 178 9.23 -0.13 15.15
N PRO A 179 9.08 0.83 14.23
CA PRO A 179 9.49 0.62 12.85
C PRO A 179 11.01 0.72 12.70
N LEU A 180 11.59 -0.04 11.77
CA LEU A 180 13.00 0.12 11.39
C LEU A 180 13.22 1.24 10.37
N MET A 181 12.17 1.65 9.64
CA MET A 181 12.23 2.73 8.66
C MET A 181 11.24 3.85 9.00
N SER A 182 11.65 5.10 8.87
CA SER A 182 10.86 6.28 9.22
C SER A 182 9.84 6.66 8.14
N ILE A 183 10.05 6.27 6.89
CA ILE A 183 9.14 6.49 5.75
C ILE A 183 8.54 5.16 5.30
N ARG A 184 7.21 5.03 5.39
CA ARG A 184 6.51 3.78 5.08
C ARG A 184 5.20 4.12 4.40
N GLY A 185 5.12 3.92 3.09
CA GLY A 185 4.00 4.51 2.37
C GLY A 185 3.80 4.09 0.94
N SER A 186 2.93 4.85 0.29
CA SER A 186 2.68 4.78 -1.15
C SER A 186 2.90 6.13 -1.81
N ILE A 187 3.12 6.08 -3.12
CA ILE A 187 3.16 7.23 -4.00
C ILE A 187 2.20 6.98 -5.17
N GLU A 188 1.25 7.88 -5.41
CA GLU A 188 0.31 7.76 -6.54
C GLU A 188 0.99 8.25 -7.84
N GLY A 189 2.04 7.54 -8.26
CA GLY A 189 2.95 7.95 -9.32
C GLY A 189 2.74 7.29 -10.69
N PHE A 190 1.74 6.41 -10.81
CA PHE A 190 1.45 5.66 -12.03
C PHE A 190 0.74 6.48 -13.12
N TYR A 191 0.92 6.08 -14.38
CA TYR A 191 0.16 6.61 -15.51
C TYR A 191 -1.15 5.84 -15.76
N GLY A 192 -2.19 6.52 -16.26
CA GLY A 192 -3.47 5.91 -16.64
C GLY A 192 -4.66 6.47 -15.86
N VAL A 193 -5.69 5.66 -15.64
CA VAL A 193 -6.86 6.07 -14.86
C VAL A 193 -6.43 6.32 -13.41
N PRO A 194 -6.67 7.52 -12.84
CA PRO A 194 -6.35 7.84 -11.45
C PRO A 194 -7.25 7.05 -10.50
N TRP A 195 -6.85 6.98 -9.23
CA TRP A 195 -7.76 6.46 -8.22
C TRP A 195 -8.96 7.40 -8.01
N SER A 196 -10.13 6.81 -7.76
CA SER A 196 -11.29 7.59 -7.35
C SER A 196 -11.03 8.24 -5.99
N HIS A 197 -11.77 9.30 -5.69
CA HIS A 197 -11.70 9.97 -4.39
C HIS A 197 -12.01 9.01 -3.23
N GLU A 198 -13.06 8.18 -3.38
CA GLU A 198 -13.42 7.16 -2.38
C GLU A 198 -12.32 6.12 -2.20
N ALA A 199 -11.68 5.68 -3.29
CA ALA A 199 -10.57 4.75 -3.21
C ALA A 199 -9.39 5.35 -2.44
N ARG A 200 -9.04 6.62 -2.68
CA ARG A 200 -8.00 7.33 -1.91
C ARG A 200 -8.34 7.42 -0.42
N LEU A 201 -9.60 7.72 -0.07
CA LEU A 201 -10.04 7.74 1.33
C LEU A 201 -9.87 6.38 2.02
N GLU A 202 -10.29 5.29 1.36
CA GLU A 202 -10.15 3.93 1.88
C GLU A 202 -8.69 3.49 1.99
N GLN A 203 -7.82 3.91 1.05
CA GLN A 203 -6.38 3.68 1.12
C GLN A 203 -5.77 4.33 2.37
N LEU A 204 -6.12 5.58 2.69
CA LEU A 204 -5.60 6.28 3.87
C LEU A 204 -6.00 5.57 5.18
N VAL A 205 -7.21 5.02 5.25
CA VAL A 205 -7.64 4.19 6.38
C VAL A 205 -6.84 2.89 6.45
N TYR A 206 -6.63 2.24 5.29
CA TYR A 206 -5.82 1.02 5.20
C TYR A 206 -4.38 1.25 5.67
N TYR A 207 -3.75 2.37 5.26
CA TYR A 207 -2.39 2.75 5.65
C TYR A 207 -2.26 2.87 7.18
N GLY A 208 -3.20 3.56 7.82
CA GLY A 208 -3.23 3.66 9.29
C GLY A 208 -3.33 2.29 9.97
N LYS A 209 -4.23 1.42 9.50
CA LYS A 209 -4.40 0.04 10.03
C LYS A 209 -3.13 -0.81 9.93
N HIS A 210 -2.31 -0.58 8.90
CA HIS A 210 -1.08 -1.30 8.60
C HIS A 210 0.19 -0.57 9.05
N LYS A 211 0.07 0.52 9.81
CA LYS A 211 1.19 1.33 10.32
C LYS A 211 2.07 1.97 9.24
N MET A 212 1.51 2.18 8.05
CA MET A 212 2.06 3.05 7.03
C MET A 212 1.78 4.51 7.43
N ASN A 213 2.73 5.39 7.19
CA ASN A 213 2.68 6.77 7.64
C ASN A 213 2.82 7.80 6.52
N THR A 214 3.00 7.38 5.26
CA THR A 214 3.27 8.32 4.16
C THR A 214 2.34 8.02 2.98
N TYR A 215 1.71 9.06 2.45
CA TYR A 215 1.03 9.02 1.15
C TYR A 215 1.48 10.22 0.32
N VAL A 216 2.22 9.97 -0.76
CA VAL A 216 2.67 11.01 -1.68
C VAL A 216 1.61 11.21 -2.76
N TYR A 217 0.87 12.32 -2.65
CA TYR A 217 -0.16 12.72 -3.60
C TYR A 217 0.50 13.37 -4.82
N THR A 218 0.61 12.60 -5.91
CA THR A 218 1.17 13.04 -7.20
C THR A 218 0.39 12.54 -8.44
N PRO A 219 -0.96 12.47 -8.40
CA PRO A 219 -1.72 11.94 -9.54
C PRO A 219 -1.45 12.76 -10.80
N LYS A 220 -1.01 12.06 -11.86
CA LYS A 220 -0.51 12.70 -13.09
C LYS A 220 -1.59 13.49 -13.85
N ASP A 221 -2.87 13.24 -13.58
CA ASP A 221 -4.00 13.92 -14.21
C ASP A 221 -4.44 15.21 -13.51
N ASP A 222 -3.91 15.51 -12.32
CA ASP A 222 -4.15 16.79 -11.65
C ASP A 222 -3.20 17.87 -12.22
N PRO A 223 -3.71 18.81 -13.06
CA PRO A 223 -2.85 19.80 -13.69
C PRO A 223 -2.29 20.79 -12.68
N LEU A 224 -2.89 20.96 -11.50
CA LEU A 224 -2.47 21.93 -10.48
C LEU A 224 -1.27 21.45 -9.67
N LEU A 225 -0.83 20.21 -9.86
CA LEU A 225 0.45 19.69 -9.40
C LEU A 225 1.58 20.01 -10.40
N ARG A 226 1.25 20.08 -11.69
CA ARG A 226 2.25 20.08 -12.78
C ARG A 226 2.04 21.21 -13.79
N ALA A 227 1.22 21.03 -14.82
CA ALA A 227 1.10 21.99 -15.93
C ALA A 227 0.64 23.40 -15.51
N LYS A 228 -0.14 23.49 -14.42
CA LYS A 228 -0.71 24.72 -13.86
C LYS A 228 -0.30 24.90 -12.39
N TRP A 229 0.89 24.45 -12.02
CA TRP A 229 1.38 24.39 -10.63
C TRP A 229 1.28 25.72 -9.84
N ARG A 230 1.38 26.87 -10.52
CA ARG A 230 1.22 28.21 -9.94
C ARG A 230 -0.22 28.56 -9.54
N THR A 231 -1.21 27.85 -10.08
CA THR A 231 -2.64 28.12 -9.86
C THR A 231 -3.12 27.41 -8.60
N LEU A 232 -3.74 28.14 -7.66
CA LEU A 232 -4.31 27.58 -6.43
C LEU A 232 -5.56 26.71 -6.70
N TYR A 233 -5.82 25.74 -5.82
CA TYR A 233 -7.06 24.96 -5.86
C TYR A 233 -8.27 25.82 -5.52
N SER A 234 -9.43 25.48 -6.09
CA SER A 234 -10.71 26.11 -5.76
C SER A 234 -11.87 25.11 -5.93
N GLY A 235 -13.08 25.48 -5.53
CA GLY A 235 -14.28 24.68 -5.77
C GLY A 235 -14.24 23.26 -5.20
N ASP A 236 -14.65 22.29 -6.01
CA ASP A 236 -14.79 20.89 -5.61
C ASP A 236 -13.44 20.20 -5.40
N GLU A 237 -12.42 20.54 -6.20
CA GLU A 237 -11.06 19.98 -6.08
C GLU A 237 -10.44 20.34 -4.72
N LEU A 238 -10.59 21.59 -4.27
CA LEU A 238 -10.15 22.02 -2.94
C LEU A 238 -10.93 21.30 -1.83
N THR A 239 -12.21 21.03 -2.04
CA THR A 239 -13.07 20.35 -1.06
C THR A 239 -12.65 18.89 -0.90
N GLN A 240 -12.42 18.18 -2.01
CA GLN A 240 -11.91 16.81 -2.01
C GLN A 240 -10.53 16.74 -1.36
N LEU A 241 -9.62 17.66 -1.69
CA LEU A 241 -8.28 17.67 -1.11
C LEU A 241 -8.29 17.86 0.41
N LYS A 242 -9.19 18.72 0.93
CA LYS A 242 -9.41 18.87 2.38
C LYS A 242 -9.89 17.60 3.04
N GLU A 243 -10.79 16.87 2.39
CA GLU A 243 -11.31 15.60 2.90
C GLU A 243 -10.21 14.52 2.93
N LEU A 244 -9.38 14.44 1.89
CA LEU A 244 -8.22 13.54 1.86
C LEU A 244 -7.24 13.87 2.99
N VAL A 245 -6.86 15.13 3.16
CA VAL A 245 -5.91 15.54 4.22
C VAL A 245 -6.48 15.28 5.62
N THR A 246 -7.77 15.57 5.83
CA THR A 246 -8.43 15.27 7.10
C THR A 246 -8.41 13.77 7.39
N THR A 247 -8.68 12.94 6.38
CA THR A 247 -8.68 11.48 6.51
C THR A 247 -7.27 10.93 6.75
N ALA A 248 -6.26 11.45 6.07
CA ALA A 248 -4.87 11.08 6.25
C ALA A 248 -4.42 11.37 7.69
N ASN A 249 -4.64 12.60 8.16
CA ASN A 249 -4.30 13.02 9.51
C ASN A 249 -5.03 12.21 10.59
N ALA A 250 -6.30 11.88 10.38
CA ALA A 250 -7.08 11.03 11.29
C ALA A 250 -6.56 9.57 11.36
N ASN A 251 -5.78 9.13 10.38
CA ASN A 251 -5.17 7.79 10.35
C ASN A 251 -3.66 7.83 10.57
N HIS A 252 -3.13 8.96 11.04
CA HIS A 252 -1.69 9.18 11.29
C HIS A 252 -0.81 8.95 10.04
N VAL A 253 -1.36 9.27 8.86
CA VAL A 253 -0.68 9.27 7.57
C VAL A 253 -0.31 10.71 7.21
N ASP A 254 0.97 10.97 7.00
CA ASP A 254 1.50 12.20 6.45
C ASP A 254 1.07 12.32 4.98
N PHE A 255 0.06 13.15 4.73
CA PHE A 255 -0.30 13.56 3.38
C PHE A 255 0.81 14.45 2.82
N THR A 256 1.63 13.87 1.95
CA THR A 256 2.78 14.55 1.35
C THR A 256 2.38 15.07 -0.03
N TYR A 257 2.28 16.40 -0.15
CA TYR A 257 1.85 17.02 -1.41
C TYR A 257 3.05 17.22 -2.34
N ALA A 258 3.01 16.59 -3.52
CA ALA A 258 4.08 16.68 -4.51
C ALA A 258 3.80 17.70 -5.61
N LEU A 259 4.51 18.82 -5.59
CA LEU A 259 4.49 19.81 -6.65
C LEU A 259 5.55 19.46 -7.71
N SER A 260 5.17 19.45 -8.97
CA SER A 260 6.03 19.12 -10.13
C SER A 260 6.24 20.36 -11.01
N PRO A 261 7.01 21.38 -10.57
CA PRO A 261 7.07 22.67 -11.25
C PRO A 261 7.98 22.67 -12.51
N GLY A 262 8.73 21.58 -12.70
CA GLY A 262 9.84 21.48 -13.66
C GLY A 262 9.50 21.69 -15.13
N LEU A 263 8.22 21.71 -15.54
CA LEU A 263 7.83 22.02 -16.92
C LEU A 263 8.01 23.50 -17.32
N SER A 264 8.07 24.41 -16.33
CA SER A 264 8.06 25.84 -16.62
C SER A 264 8.68 26.70 -15.52
N VAL A 265 9.30 26.10 -14.50
CA VAL A 265 9.93 26.85 -13.41
C VAL A 265 11.14 27.62 -13.93
N CYS A 266 11.26 28.85 -13.46
CA CYS A 266 12.47 29.67 -13.49
C CYS A 266 13.10 29.58 -12.09
N TYR A 267 14.14 28.75 -11.94
CA TYR A 267 14.70 28.38 -10.64
C TYR A 267 15.25 29.58 -9.84
N SER A 268 15.62 30.66 -10.54
CA SER A 268 16.10 31.91 -9.95
C SER A 268 15.02 32.96 -9.67
N SER A 269 13.77 32.76 -10.09
CA SER A 269 12.69 33.76 -9.97
C SER A 269 12.09 33.80 -8.56
N ASP A 270 11.88 35.02 -8.06
CA ASP A 270 11.12 35.25 -6.82
C ASP A 270 9.63 34.99 -7.03
N GLU A 271 9.08 35.34 -8.19
CA GLU A 271 7.66 35.10 -8.49
C GLU A 271 7.31 33.61 -8.50
N ASP A 272 8.19 32.76 -9.03
CA ASP A 272 8.00 31.31 -9.02
C ASP A 272 8.20 30.70 -7.64
N PHE A 273 9.10 31.26 -6.83
CA PHE A 273 9.22 30.89 -5.43
C PHE A 273 7.95 31.25 -4.66
N ASP A 274 7.45 32.48 -4.81
CA ASP A 274 6.24 32.98 -4.17
C ASP A 274 5.00 32.18 -4.57
N ALA A 275 4.92 31.70 -5.82
CA ALA A 275 3.84 30.82 -6.27
C ALA A 275 3.87 29.46 -5.56
N THR A 276 5.05 28.88 -5.34
CA THR A 276 5.22 27.65 -4.54
C THR A 276 4.82 27.88 -3.09
N VAL A 277 5.26 29.00 -2.49
CA VAL A 277 4.88 29.38 -1.11
C VAL A 277 3.36 29.53 -1.00
N ALA A 278 2.72 30.28 -1.90
CA ALA A 278 1.27 30.48 -1.87
C ALA A 278 0.49 29.16 -2.01
N LYS A 279 0.99 28.24 -2.85
CA LYS A 279 0.42 26.89 -2.98
C LYS A 279 0.56 26.10 -1.68
N PHE A 280 1.75 26.08 -1.08
CA PHE A 280 1.98 25.35 0.15
C PHE A 280 1.24 25.96 1.35
N ASP A 281 1.10 27.27 1.42
CA ASP A 281 0.29 27.96 2.42
C ASP A 281 -1.18 27.54 2.34
N GLN A 282 -1.77 27.51 1.14
CA GLN A 282 -3.14 27.03 0.94
C GLN A 282 -3.35 25.63 1.52
N LEU A 283 -2.38 24.73 1.33
CA LEU A 283 -2.45 23.35 1.78
C LEU A 283 -2.22 23.21 3.29
N ARG A 284 -1.29 24.00 3.84
CA ARG A 284 -0.99 24.06 5.27
C ARG A 284 -2.20 24.56 6.07
N ASP A 285 -2.97 25.50 5.52
CA ASP A 285 -4.18 26.06 6.15
C ASP A 285 -5.24 25.01 6.50
N PHE A 286 -5.20 23.81 5.88
CA PHE A 286 -6.08 22.70 6.22
C PHE A 286 -5.35 21.41 6.63
N GLY A 287 -4.08 21.53 7.04
CA GLY A 287 -3.40 20.47 7.80
C GLY A 287 -2.36 19.65 7.05
N VAL A 288 -1.90 20.08 5.88
CA VAL A 288 -0.71 19.47 5.24
C VAL A 288 0.55 19.96 5.97
N SER A 289 1.40 19.02 6.38
CA SER A 289 2.68 19.30 7.06
C SER A 289 3.91 18.68 6.39
N SER A 290 3.72 18.03 5.24
CA SER A 290 4.77 17.36 4.46
C SER A 290 4.68 17.79 3.00
N PHE A 291 5.80 18.21 2.42
CA PHE A 291 5.87 18.75 1.08
C PHE A 291 6.99 18.10 0.28
N TYR A 292 6.76 18.03 -1.03
CA TYR A 292 7.62 17.35 -1.97
C TYR A 292 7.75 18.19 -3.25
N ILE A 293 8.96 18.34 -3.78
CA ILE A 293 9.20 18.92 -5.11
C ILE A 293 9.73 17.85 -6.06
N ALA A 294 8.94 17.54 -7.09
CA ALA A 294 9.25 16.52 -8.09
C ALA A 294 9.93 17.14 -9.31
N LEU A 295 11.11 16.62 -9.66
CA LEU A 295 11.89 17.01 -10.83
C LEU A 295 12.14 15.82 -11.77
N ASP A 296 11.35 14.75 -11.64
CA ASP A 296 11.26 13.63 -12.58
C ASP A 296 10.51 14.03 -13.86
N ASP A 297 10.74 13.27 -14.93
CA ASP A 297 10.02 13.38 -16.21
C ASP A 297 10.00 14.81 -16.81
N ILE A 298 11.14 15.50 -16.71
CA ILE A 298 11.43 16.81 -17.34
C ILE A 298 12.74 16.77 -18.13
N GLY A 299 12.91 17.72 -19.05
CA GLY A 299 14.16 17.91 -19.77
C GLY A 299 15.24 18.61 -18.93
N LEU A 300 16.51 18.36 -19.25
CA LEU A 300 17.64 19.10 -18.69
C LEU A 300 17.82 20.43 -19.43
N GLU A 301 16.90 21.36 -19.18
CA GLU A 301 16.81 22.67 -19.83
C GLU A 301 16.36 23.79 -18.89
N PHE A 302 16.58 25.04 -19.31
CA PHE A 302 16.06 26.23 -18.64
C PHE A 302 14.86 26.81 -19.37
N HIS A 303 13.88 27.27 -18.60
CA HIS A 303 12.64 27.85 -19.14
C HIS A 303 12.60 29.39 -19.09
N CYS A 304 13.66 30.04 -18.59
CA CYS A 304 13.78 31.50 -18.55
C CYS A 304 15.22 31.97 -18.82
N ASP A 305 15.37 33.23 -19.23
CA ASP A 305 16.70 33.81 -19.52
C ASP A 305 17.47 34.18 -18.24
N ALA A 306 16.78 34.40 -17.11
CA ALA A 306 17.41 34.65 -15.82
C ALA A 306 18.26 33.46 -15.35
N ASP A 307 17.73 32.24 -15.46
CA ASP A 307 18.48 31.01 -15.14
C ASP A 307 19.70 30.85 -16.04
N LYS A 308 19.54 31.06 -17.37
CA LYS A 308 20.66 31.01 -18.33
C LYS A 308 21.76 32.02 -18.00
N ALA A 309 21.39 33.20 -17.50
CA ALA A 309 22.34 34.23 -17.12
C ALA A 309 23.05 33.91 -15.79
N LYS A 310 22.34 33.29 -14.84
CA LYS A 310 22.86 32.95 -13.50
C LYS A 310 23.75 31.70 -13.52
N TRP A 311 23.37 30.69 -14.30
CA TRP A 311 24.09 29.41 -14.42
C TRP A 311 24.47 29.17 -15.89
N PRO A 312 25.70 29.50 -16.29
CA PRO A 312 26.18 29.24 -17.64
C PRO A 312 26.19 27.74 -17.92
N LYS A 313 25.66 27.33 -19.07
CA LYS A 313 25.66 25.92 -19.49
C LYS A 313 27.09 25.40 -19.64
N THR A 314 27.41 24.31 -18.93
CA THR A 314 28.67 23.56 -19.04
C THR A 314 28.56 22.40 -20.04
N GLU A 315 29.66 21.67 -20.27
CA GLU A 315 29.66 20.47 -21.11
C GLU A 315 28.78 19.35 -20.53
N ASN A 316 28.83 19.17 -19.21
CA ASN A 316 27.98 18.24 -18.46
C ASN A 316 26.73 18.93 -17.90
N ASP A 317 25.84 18.18 -17.26
CA ASP A 317 24.58 18.66 -16.69
C ASP A 317 24.69 19.25 -15.26
N GLU A 318 25.88 19.71 -14.87
CA GLU A 318 26.14 20.32 -13.56
C GLU A 318 25.39 21.66 -13.38
N TRP A 319 25.33 22.47 -14.45
CA TRP A 319 24.64 23.77 -14.46
C TRP A 319 23.15 23.69 -14.09
N ILE A 320 22.45 22.62 -14.51
CA ILE A 320 21.02 22.43 -14.18
C ILE A 320 20.86 21.82 -12.80
N ALA A 321 21.80 20.94 -12.38
CA ALA A 321 21.86 20.42 -11.01
C ALA A 321 22.02 21.56 -9.98
N ASP A 322 22.90 22.52 -10.27
CA ASP A 322 23.09 23.75 -9.47
C ASP A 322 21.79 24.54 -9.31
N ALA A 323 21.05 24.75 -10.42
CA ALA A 323 19.81 25.52 -10.42
C ALA A 323 18.70 24.82 -9.63
N GLN A 324 18.53 23.52 -9.85
CA GLN A 324 17.55 22.70 -9.14
C GLN A 324 17.86 22.64 -7.64
N ALA A 325 19.12 22.38 -7.27
CA ALA A 325 19.55 22.39 -5.87
C ALA A 325 19.34 23.77 -5.23
N PHE A 326 19.63 24.87 -5.94
CA PHE A 326 19.36 26.23 -5.44
C PHE A 326 17.89 26.44 -5.09
N TYR A 327 16.97 26.05 -5.97
CA TYR A 327 15.54 26.21 -5.75
C TYR A 327 15.04 25.37 -4.57
N LEU A 328 15.45 24.10 -4.50
CA LEU A 328 15.11 23.20 -3.39
C LEU A 328 15.66 23.71 -2.05
N ASN A 329 16.91 24.19 -2.03
CA ASN A 329 17.53 24.76 -0.83
C ASN A 329 16.79 25.99 -0.34
N ARG A 330 16.31 26.82 -1.28
CA ARG A 330 15.52 28.00 -0.97
C ARG A 330 14.19 27.60 -0.32
N VAL A 331 13.47 26.64 -0.89
CA VAL A 331 12.22 26.10 -0.30
C VAL A 331 12.48 25.52 1.09
N GLN A 332 13.53 24.72 1.27
CA GLN A 332 13.89 24.17 2.57
C GLN A 332 14.17 25.26 3.61
N THR A 333 15.02 26.24 3.26
CA THR A 333 15.55 27.23 4.23
C THR A 333 14.57 28.38 4.49
N GLU A 334 13.87 28.85 3.47
CA GLU A 334 13.02 30.04 3.55
C GLU A 334 11.54 29.70 3.86
N TYR A 335 11.10 28.45 3.61
CA TYR A 335 9.72 28.04 3.86
C TYR A 335 9.58 26.87 4.84
N ILE A 336 10.28 25.75 4.63
CA ILE A 336 10.10 24.53 5.45
C ILE A 336 10.58 24.74 6.89
N GLU A 337 11.82 25.19 7.09
CA GLU A 337 12.39 25.38 8.43
C GLU A 337 11.66 26.44 9.27
N PRO A 338 11.35 27.65 8.74
CA PRO A 338 10.66 28.69 9.54
C PRO A 338 9.25 28.29 9.98
N ASN A 339 8.60 27.39 9.25
CA ASN A 339 7.27 26.88 9.57
C ASN A 339 7.29 25.58 10.40
N ASN A 340 8.47 25.09 10.80
CA ASN A 340 8.63 23.85 11.58
C ASN A 340 7.92 22.64 10.92
N LEU A 341 8.07 22.52 9.60
CA LEU A 341 7.51 21.44 8.80
C LEU A 341 8.49 20.26 8.71
N LYS A 342 8.02 19.12 8.18
CA LYS A 342 8.92 18.01 7.85
C LYS A 342 9.90 18.44 6.75
N ASP A 343 11.13 17.96 6.83
CA ASP A 343 12.16 18.26 5.83
C ASP A 343 11.66 17.92 4.41
N LEU A 344 12.01 18.78 3.45
CA LEU A 344 11.52 18.67 2.07
C LEU A 344 11.92 17.32 1.46
N ASP A 345 10.97 16.69 0.78
CA ASP A 345 11.24 15.54 -0.07
C ASP A 345 11.45 15.97 -1.53
N THR A 346 12.28 15.26 -2.27
CA THR A 346 12.46 15.49 -3.71
C THR A 346 12.82 14.22 -4.47
N VAL A 347 12.38 14.11 -5.73
CA VAL A 347 12.99 13.22 -6.73
C VAL A 347 13.77 14.07 -7.73
N PRO A 348 15.07 13.79 -7.95
CA PRO A 348 15.87 14.51 -8.93
C PRO A 348 15.57 14.05 -10.35
N THR A 349 16.02 14.78 -11.37
CA THR A 349 15.78 14.41 -12.78
C THR A 349 16.49 13.10 -13.15
N ASN A 350 17.73 12.89 -12.69
CA ASN A 350 18.38 11.59 -12.78
C ASN A 350 18.11 10.80 -11.49
N TYR A 351 16.97 10.11 -11.43
CA TYR A 351 16.48 9.39 -10.24
C TYR A 351 16.77 7.88 -10.20
N ALA A 352 17.27 7.30 -11.30
CA ALA A 352 17.52 5.86 -11.42
C ALA A 352 19.01 5.52 -11.48
N GLY A 353 19.35 4.32 -11.00
CA GLY A 353 20.71 3.76 -10.98
C GLY A 353 21.56 4.26 -9.82
N SER A 354 22.48 3.43 -9.33
CA SER A 354 23.34 3.77 -8.18
C SER A 354 24.65 4.46 -8.59
N ALA A 355 25.01 4.41 -9.88
CA ALA A 355 26.27 5.00 -10.35
C ALA A 355 26.28 6.53 -10.23
N SER A 356 27.45 7.07 -9.92
CA SER A 356 27.74 8.51 -9.97
C SER A 356 27.66 9.02 -11.41
N THR A 357 27.05 10.20 -11.55
CA THR A 357 27.09 11.02 -12.75
C THR A 357 27.44 12.45 -12.37
N PRO A 358 27.91 13.30 -13.31
CA PRO A 358 28.16 14.72 -13.03
C PRO A 358 26.94 15.40 -12.39
N TYR A 359 25.75 15.16 -12.94
CA TYR A 359 24.50 15.69 -12.39
C TYR A 359 24.24 15.23 -10.95
N LYS A 360 24.32 13.91 -10.66
CA LYS A 360 23.95 13.40 -9.33
C LYS A 360 24.91 13.91 -8.26
N THR A 361 26.20 13.88 -8.58
CA THR A 361 27.27 14.34 -7.68
C THR A 361 27.12 15.82 -7.39
N GLU A 362 26.88 16.64 -8.42
CA GLU A 362 26.73 18.09 -8.27
C GLU A 362 25.43 18.45 -7.53
N PHE A 363 24.30 17.86 -7.93
CA PHE A 363 23.01 18.03 -7.27
C PHE A 363 23.14 17.73 -5.77
N GLY A 364 23.67 16.54 -5.46
CA GLY A 364 23.92 16.09 -4.11
C GLY A 364 24.84 17.01 -3.32
N THR A 365 25.97 17.40 -3.90
CA THR A 365 26.97 18.29 -3.26
C THR A 365 26.36 19.64 -2.88
N LYS A 366 25.49 20.19 -3.73
CA LYS A 366 24.90 21.52 -3.54
C LYS A 366 23.61 21.49 -2.74
N LEU A 367 22.94 20.36 -2.64
CA LEU A 367 21.70 20.21 -1.89
C LEU A 367 21.91 20.39 -0.38
N ASN A 368 20.97 21.08 0.27
CA ASN A 368 20.86 21.15 1.71
C ASN A 368 20.70 19.72 2.25
N LYS A 369 21.59 19.32 3.16
CA LYS A 369 21.68 17.93 3.64
C LYS A 369 20.48 17.46 4.44
N LYS A 370 19.55 18.33 4.83
CA LYS A 370 18.27 17.92 5.40
C LYS A 370 17.26 17.43 4.38
N ILE A 371 17.37 17.86 3.12
CA ILE A 371 16.43 17.48 2.06
C ILE A 371 16.59 15.98 1.80
N ARG A 372 15.47 15.28 1.80
CA ARG A 372 15.39 13.84 1.60
C ARG A 372 15.26 13.55 0.11
N VAL A 373 16.13 12.68 -0.40
CA VAL A 373 16.25 12.40 -1.83
C VAL A 373 15.62 11.05 -2.14
N GLN A 374 14.74 11.01 -3.13
CA GLN A 374 14.09 9.80 -3.58
C GLN A 374 14.79 9.21 -4.81
N TRP A 375 14.96 7.90 -4.80
CA TRP A 375 15.68 7.12 -5.82
C TRP A 375 14.90 5.85 -6.17
N THR A 376 14.93 5.40 -7.44
CA THR A 376 14.10 4.25 -7.89
C THR A 376 14.81 2.88 -7.84
N GLY A 377 16.05 2.85 -7.37
CA GLY A 377 16.86 1.65 -7.39
C GLY A 377 17.84 1.59 -8.56
N GLU A 378 18.32 0.39 -8.88
CA GLU A 378 19.28 0.16 -9.98
C GLU A 378 18.72 0.51 -11.37
N GLY A 379 17.41 0.63 -11.52
CA GLY A 379 16.74 1.14 -12.71
C GLY A 379 15.47 1.91 -12.37
N VAL A 380 14.69 2.27 -13.38
CA VAL A 380 13.32 2.77 -13.17
C VAL A 380 12.50 1.70 -12.47
N PHE A 381 12.61 0.45 -12.96
CA PHE A 381 12.13 -0.75 -12.29
C PHE A 381 13.34 -1.57 -11.84
N SER A 382 13.35 -2.01 -10.59
CA SER A 382 14.53 -2.65 -10.00
C SER A 382 14.25 -4.10 -9.62
N ASN A 383 14.97 -5.04 -10.26
CA ASN A 383 14.86 -6.48 -9.96
C ASN A 383 15.22 -6.80 -8.50
N GLU A 384 16.23 -6.13 -7.97
CA GLU A 384 16.77 -6.33 -6.62
C GLU A 384 17.36 -5.02 -6.10
N ILE A 385 17.25 -4.79 -4.79
CA ILE A 385 17.91 -3.70 -4.08
C ILE A 385 18.76 -4.29 -2.96
N THR A 386 20.07 -4.11 -3.05
CA THR A 386 21.06 -4.58 -2.07
C THR A 386 21.56 -3.45 -1.19
N VAL A 387 22.24 -3.77 -0.09
CA VAL A 387 22.92 -2.73 0.73
C VAL A 387 23.96 -1.97 -0.10
N ASP A 388 24.73 -2.68 -0.94
CA ASP A 388 25.72 -2.06 -1.84
C ASP A 388 25.07 -1.11 -2.86
N SER A 389 23.84 -1.40 -3.29
CA SER A 389 23.07 -0.51 -4.17
C SER A 389 22.83 0.83 -3.48
N VAL A 390 22.36 0.79 -2.24
CA VAL A 390 22.07 2.01 -1.45
C VAL A 390 23.34 2.77 -1.14
N VAL A 391 24.39 2.11 -0.64
CA VAL A 391 25.67 2.77 -0.31
C VAL A 391 26.25 3.51 -1.53
N LYS A 392 26.20 2.89 -2.72
CA LYS A 392 26.63 3.56 -3.96
C LYS A 392 25.72 4.72 -4.34
N ALA A 393 24.41 4.60 -4.14
CA ALA A 393 23.47 5.67 -4.39
C ALA A 393 23.69 6.86 -3.42
N ASP A 394 23.88 6.60 -2.12
CA ASP A 394 24.22 7.62 -1.11
C ASP A 394 25.49 8.38 -1.49
N GLU A 395 26.55 7.67 -1.91
CA GLU A 395 27.80 8.27 -2.40
C GLU A 395 27.56 9.12 -3.67
N SER A 396 26.73 8.63 -4.59
CA SER A 396 26.39 9.29 -5.87
C SER A 396 25.59 10.58 -5.67
N TYR A 397 24.62 10.57 -4.76
CA TYR A 397 23.80 11.73 -4.40
C TYR A 397 24.35 12.53 -3.22
N VAL A 398 25.53 12.15 -2.69
CA VAL A 398 26.23 12.82 -1.60
C VAL A 398 25.29 13.12 -0.41
N THR A 399 24.51 12.13 0.02
CA THR A 399 23.47 12.29 1.04
C THR A 399 23.37 11.07 1.94
N ASP A 400 22.99 11.29 3.21
CA ASP A 400 22.62 10.23 4.16
C ASP A 400 21.08 10.11 4.31
N ASN A 401 20.32 10.88 3.52
CA ASN A 401 18.86 11.02 3.61
C ASN A 401 18.15 10.46 2.37
N LEU A 402 18.54 9.26 1.96
CA LEU A 402 17.95 8.58 0.80
C LEU A 402 16.74 7.73 1.19
N PHE A 403 15.72 7.69 0.33
CA PHE A 403 14.59 6.76 0.44
C PHE A 403 14.15 6.26 -0.92
N LEU A 404 13.50 5.10 -0.95
CA LEU A 404 13.18 4.41 -2.21
C LEU A 404 11.80 4.78 -2.73
N TRP A 405 11.72 5.17 -4.01
CA TRP A 405 10.52 5.01 -4.84
C TRP A 405 10.58 3.62 -5.47
N ASP A 406 9.80 2.67 -4.97
CA ASP A 406 9.82 1.33 -5.54
C ASP A 406 8.70 1.18 -6.59
N ASN A 407 9.07 0.99 -7.86
CA ASN A 407 8.12 0.75 -8.96
C ASN A 407 7.59 -0.70 -8.94
N PHE A 408 6.94 -1.05 -7.85
CA PHE A 408 6.24 -2.30 -7.62
C PHE A 408 5.11 -2.08 -6.61
N PRO A 409 3.87 -2.52 -6.88
CA PRO A 409 3.41 -3.34 -8.01
C PRO A 409 2.89 -2.57 -9.24
N VAL A 410 3.29 -1.32 -9.50
CA VAL A 410 2.75 -0.54 -10.63
C VAL A 410 2.71 -1.30 -11.96
N ASN A 411 1.59 -1.17 -12.68
CA ASN A 411 1.29 -1.85 -13.94
C ASN A 411 0.99 -0.90 -15.11
N ASP A 412 1.31 0.38 -15.00
CA ASP A 412 1.04 1.37 -16.05
C ASP A 412 1.73 1.07 -17.41
N GLY A 413 2.90 0.44 -17.38
CA GLY A 413 3.59 -0.08 -18.56
C GLY A 413 2.99 -1.38 -19.12
N ASN A 414 2.11 -2.06 -18.37
CA ASN A 414 1.51 -3.36 -18.71
C ASN A 414 0.05 -3.41 -18.20
N ARG A 415 -0.78 -2.44 -18.60
CA ARG A 415 -2.15 -2.26 -18.06
C ARG A 415 -3.12 -3.41 -18.37
N ASP A 416 -2.70 -4.36 -19.20
CA ASP A 416 -3.40 -5.63 -19.41
C ASP A 416 -3.16 -6.65 -18.27
N ARG A 417 -2.23 -6.40 -17.34
CA ARG A 417 -1.83 -7.33 -16.28
C ARG A 417 -2.07 -6.76 -14.89
N LEU A 418 -2.26 -7.67 -13.93
CA LEU A 418 -2.17 -7.39 -12.51
C LEU A 418 -0.90 -8.04 -11.95
N PHE A 419 -0.32 -7.45 -10.90
CA PHE A 419 0.91 -7.96 -10.27
C PHE A 419 0.68 -8.26 -8.79
N PHE A 420 0.45 -9.55 -8.49
CA PHE A 420 0.27 -10.06 -7.12
C PHE A 420 1.47 -10.89 -6.64
N ASN A 421 2.67 -10.56 -7.12
CA ASN A 421 3.90 -11.11 -6.58
C ASN A 421 4.06 -10.67 -5.10
N PRO A 422 4.58 -11.52 -4.21
CA PRO A 422 5.04 -11.05 -2.91
C PRO A 422 6.27 -10.13 -3.04
N LEU A 423 6.40 -9.11 -2.18
CA LEU A 423 7.57 -8.23 -2.19
C LEU A 423 8.80 -9.03 -1.77
N THR A 424 9.74 -9.22 -2.70
CA THR A 424 10.98 -9.98 -2.51
C THR A 424 12.17 -9.23 -3.09
N LYS A 425 13.39 -9.69 -2.79
CA LYS A 425 14.66 -9.13 -3.30
C LYS A 425 14.92 -7.67 -2.90
N ARG A 426 14.38 -7.26 -1.76
CA ARG A 426 14.82 -6.06 -1.05
C ARG A 426 15.55 -6.58 0.18
N ALA A 427 16.83 -6.24 0.34
CA ALA A 427 17.67 -6.83 1.38
C ALA A 427 17.15 -6.48 2.79
N ALA A 428 17.09 -7.46 3.70
CA ALA A 428 16.53 -7.26 5.04
C ALA A 428 17.17 -6.10 5.85
N GLU A 429 18.42 -5.75 5.54
CA GLU A 429 19.22 -4.76 6.27
C GLU A 429 19.19 -3.35 5.65
N LEU A 430 18.36 -3.10 4.64
CA LEU A 430 18.29 -1.79 3.99
C LEU A 430 17.93 -0.65 4.95
N TYR A 431 17.22 -0.94 6.05
CA TYR A 431 16.85 0.05 7.06
C TYR A 431 18.05 0.74 7.73
N LYS A 432 19.25 0.16 7.63
CA LYS A 432 20.48 0.77 8.17
C LYS A 432 21.01 1.92 7.31
N HIS A 433 20.54 2.03 6.07
CA HIS A 433 21.06 2.96 5.06
C HIS A 433 19.95 3.76 4.35
N LEU A 434 18.69 3.32 4.41
CA LEU A 434 17.54 4.04 3.86
C LEU A 434 16.61 4.55 4.95
N LEU A 435 16.08 5.76 4.75
CA LEU A 435 15.00 6.29 5.58
C LEU A 435 13.71 5.49 5.41
N GLY A 436 13.50 4.87 4.25
CA GLY A 436 12.34 4.03 4.00
C GLY A 436 11.91 3.92 2.55
N PHE A 437 10.63 3.62 2.34
CA PHE A 437 10.06 3.28 1.04
C PHE A 437 8.71 3.97 0.83
N THR A 438 8.46 4.39 -0.41
CA THR A 438 7.12 4.54 -0.95
C THR A 438 6.94 3.60 -2.14
N SER A 439 5.95 2.72 -2.07
CA SER A 439 5.55 1.85 -3.18
C SER A 439 4.74 2.63 -4.21
N ASN A 440 5.06 2.48 -5.50
CA ASN A 440 4.20 2.89 -6.60
C ASN A 440 3.21 1.75 -6.92
N PRO A 441 1.92 1.90 -6.63
CA PRO A 441 0.91 0.85 -6.78
C PRO A 441 0.33 0.78 -8.21
N MET A 442 -0.57 -0.17 -8.45
CA MET A 442 -1.29 -0.29 -9.73
C MET A 442 -2.38 0.79 -9.86
N ASN A 443 -2.89 0.98 -11.09
CA ASN A 443 -4.11 1.75 -11.33
C ASN A 443 -5.32 1.19 -10.54
N GLN A 444 -5.29 -0.10 -10.21
CA GLN A 444 -6.29 -0.78 -9.39
C GLN A 444 -5.98 -0.59 -7.89
N ALA A 445 -6.65 0.38 -7.26
CA ALA A 445 -6.39 0.80 -5.89
C ALA A 445 -6.52 -0.34 -4.88
N PHE A 446 -7.68 -0.99 -4.83
CA PHE A 446 -7.97 -2.04 -3.85
C PHE A 446 -7.17 -3.31 -4.13
N ALA A 447 -6.93 -3.65 -5.40
CA ALA A 447 -6.04 -4.75 -5.76
C ALA A 447 -4.60 -4.53 -5.24
N SER A 448 -4.15 -3.28 -5.18
CA SER A 448 -2.80 -2.93 -4.69
C SER A 448 -2.63 -3.07 -3.18
N MET A 449 -3.72 -3.13 -2.40
CA MET A 449 -3.65 -3.23 -0.93
C MET A 449 -2.83 -4.44 -0.45
N ALA A 450 -2.92 -5.57 -1.16
CA ALA A 450 -2.18 -6.78 -0.82
C ALA A 450 -0.66 -6.55 -0.81
N SER A 451 -0.12 -5.93 -1.87
CA SER A 451 1.30 -5.59 -1.97
C SER A 451 1.69 -4.45 -1.02
N LEU A 452 0.79 -3.50 -0.77
CA LEU A 452 1.05 -2.41 0.19
C LEU A 452 1.21 -2.93 1.63
N ALA A 453 0.46 -3.97 2.03
CA ALA A 453 0.67 -4.63 3.32
C ALA A 453 2.05 -5.31 3.43
N ASN A 454 2.54 -5.92 2.34
CA ASN A 454 3.91 -6.46 2.31
C ASN A 454 4.96 -5.37 2.54
N TYR A 455 4.80 -4.18 1.93
CA TYR A 455 5.68 -3.05 2.22
C TYR A 455 5.56 -2.57 3.67
N ALA A 456 4.33 -2.50 4.19
CA ALA A 456 4.12 -2.12 5.58
C ALA A 456 4.86 -3.06 6.54
N ASP A 457 4.78 -4.37 6.30
CA ASP A 457 5.45 -5.39 7.09
C ASP A 457 6.98 -5.32 6.97
N TYR A 458 7.49 -5.28 5.73
CA TYR A 458 8.91 -5.20 5.42
C TYR A 458 9.58 -3.94 5.98
N THR A 459 8.96 -2.76 5.81
CA THR A 459 9.53 -1.49 6.27
C THR A 459 9.45 -1.32 7.80
N TRP A 460 8.52 -2.03 8.45
CA TRP A 460 8.46 -2.11 9.90
C TRP A 460 9.55 -3.03 10.47
N ASN A 461 9.74 -4.24 9.90
CA ASN A 461 10.68 -5.24 10.43
C ASN A 461 11.27 -6.16 9.33
N GLY A 462 12.13 -5.57 8.48
CA GLY A 462 12.80 -6.27 7.38
C GLY A 462 13.51 -7.58 7.76
N PRO A 463 14.25 -7.68 8.89
CA PRO A 463 14.91 -8.92 9.31
C PRO A 463 13.99 -10.10 9.63
N LYS A 464 12.74 -9.86 10.04
CA LYS A 464 11.76 -10.92 10.34
C LYS A 464 10.67 -11.08 9.27
N TYR A 465 10.67 -10.22 8.27
CA TYR A 465 9.68 -10.21 7.20
C TYR A 465 9.71 -11.52 6.40
N ASP A 466 8.51 -12.09 6.19
CA ASP A 466 8.28 -13.25 5.34
C ASP A 466 7.23 -12.87 4.29
N ALA A 467 7.68 -12.76 3.04
CA ALA A 467 6.86 -12.24 1.95
C ALA A 467 5.59 -13.07 1.72
N THR A 468 5.70 -14.40 1.79
CA THR A 468 4.55 -15.28 1.55
C THR A 468 3.55 -15.17 2.70
N LYS A 469 4.01 -15.24 3.95
CA LYS A 469 3.12 -15.11 5.12
C LYS A 469 2.43 -13.75 5.17
N SER A 470 3.16 -12.68 4.86
CA SER A 470 2.64 -11.32 4.83
C SER A 470 1.57 -11.16 3.74
N MET A 471 1.81 -11.73 2.54
CA MET A 471 0.84 -11.70 1.44
C MET A 471 -0.41 -12.50 1.80
N ASP A 472 -0.25 -13.72 2.32
CA ASP A 472 -1.36 -14.59 2.72
C ASP A 472 -2.23 -13.93 3.81
N ALA A 473 -1.61 -13.28 4.79
CA ALA A 473 -2.31 -12.56 5.85
C ALA A 473 -3.13 -11.38 5.30
N SER A 474 -2.58 -10.61 4.36
CA SER A 474 -3.31 -9.51 3.72
C SER A 474 -4.46 -10.02 2.85
N LEU A 475 -4.26 -11.09 2.07
CA LEU A 475 -5.33 -11.70 1.29
C LEU A 475 -6.43 -12.31 2.17
N TRP A 476 -6.08 -12.81 3.36
CA TRP A 476 -7.06 -13.21 4.36
C TRP A 476 -7.91 -12.03 4.83
N GLU A 477 -7.28 -10.92 5.25
CA GLU A 477 -7.98 -9.70 5.66
C GLU A 477 -8.95 -9.20 4.57
N LEU A 478 -8.48 -9.11 3.31
CA LEU A 478 -9.30 -8.66 2.18
C LEU A 478 -10.46 -9.61 1.88
N SER A 479 -10.26 -10.92 2.06
CA SER A 479 -11.29 -11.93 1.86
C SER A 479 -12.39 -11.91 2.92
N GLY A 480 -12.05 -11.54 4.16
CA GLY A 480 -12.91 -11.71 5.33
C GLY A 480 -12.92 -13.14 5.87
N SER A 481 -13.93 -13.51 6.65
CA SER A 481 -13.97 -14.80 7.35
C SER A 481 -14.44 -16.01 6.52
N ASP A 482 -14.73 -15.84 5.22
CA ASP A 482 -15.21 -16.92 4.35
C ASP A 482 -14.04 -17.63 3.66
N THR A 483 -13.76 -18.87 4.08
CA THR A 483 -12.68 -19.70 3.51
C THR A 483 -12.86 -19.98 2.02
N THR A 484 -14.09 -19.98 1.50
CA THR A 484 -14.36 -20.16 0.06
C THR A 484 -13.85 -18.96 -0.72
N VAL A 485 -14.10 -17.76 -0.21
CA VAL A 485 -13.59 -16.51 -0.79
C VAL A 485 -12.08 -16.47 -0.68
N HIS A 486 -11.52 -16.84 0.47
CA HIS A 486 -10.08 -16.88 0.67
C HIS A 486 -9.38 -17.81 -0.34
N ASN A 487 -9.86 -19.04 -0.49
CA ASN A 487 -9.29 -19.98 -1.47
C ASN A 487 -9.41 -19.45 -2.92
N ALA A 488 -10.51 -18.79 -3.26
CA ALA A 488 -10.70 -18.19 -4.58
C ALA A 488 -9.73 -17.03 -4.83
N VAL A 489 -9.48 -16.16 -3.84
CA VAL A 489 -8.51 -15.06 -4.01
C VAL A 489 -7.08 -15.59 -4.07
N ILE A 490 -6.71 -16.61 -3.29
CA ILE A 490 -5.38 -17.26 -3.39
C ILE A 490 -5.17 -17.88 -4.77
N ALA A 491 -6.18 -18.58 -5.31
CA ALA A 491 -6.11 -19.10 -6.66
C ALA A 491 -6.03 -17.97 -7.70
N PHE A 492 -6.73 -16.86 -7.50
CA PHE A 492 -6.69 -15.71 -8.40
C PHE A 492 -5.33 -15.01 -8.39
N THR A 493 -4.73 -14.78 -7.23
CA THR A 493 -3.44 -14.09 -7.12
C THR A 493 -2.31 -14.94 -7.68
N ASP A 494 -2.35 -16.27 -7.53
CA ASP A 494 -1.44 -17.21 -8.21
C ASP A 494 -1.41 -16.93 -9.72
N LEU A 495 -2.57 -16.85 -10.39
CA LEU A 495 -2.65 -16.60 -11.84
C LEU A 495 -2.03 -15.27 -12.28
N ASN A 496 -1.86 -14.32 -11.37
CA ASN A 496 -1.41 -12.96 -11.64
C ASN A 496 -0.07 -12.66 -10.93
N GLN A 497 0.70 -13.69 -10.61
CA GLN A 497 2.14 -13.55 -10.40
C GLN A 497 2.82 -13.59 -11.76
N ASN A 498 3.28 -12.43 -12.23
CA ASN A 498 4.04 -12.22 -13.46
C ASN A 498 4.61 -10.79 -13.52
N TRP A 499 5.37 -10.38 -12.51
CA TRP A 499 6.04 -9.08 -12.55
C TRP A 499 7.30 -9.17 -13.43
N PRO A 500 7.32 -8.55 -14.63
CA PRO A 500 8.32 -8.84 -15.66
C PRO A 500 9.70 -8.26 -15.35
N TYR A 501 9.79 -7.41 -14.31
CA TYR A 501 11.03 -6.76 -13.89
C TYR A 501 11.80 -7.57 -12.84
N GLN A 502 11.30 -8.76 -12.46
CA GLN A 502 12.01 -9.71 -11.61
C GLN A 502 12.65 -10.83 -12.44
N ASN A 503 13.88 -11.22 -12.11
CA ASN A 503 14.60 -12.31 -12.80
C ASN A 503 15.06 -13.43 -11.83
N PRO A 504 14.60 -14.69 -11.98
CA PRO A 504 13.64 -15.15 -12.99
C PRO A 504 12.25 -14.56 -12.76
N VAL A 505 11.49 -14.40 -13.85
CA VAL A 505 10.07 -14.05 -13.77
C VAL A 505 9.32 -15.25 -13.20
N THR A 506 8.42 -15.01 -12.26
CA THR A 506 7.52 -16.04 -11.71
C THR A 506 6.20 -15.98 -12.46
N ASN A 507 5.72 -17.13 -12.96
CA ASN A 507 4.48 -17.24 -13.74
C ASN A 507 3.58 -18.31 -13.11
N ALA A 508 2.45 -17.90 -12.54
CA ALA A 508 1.39 -18.78 -11.99
C ALA A 508 1.91 -20.09 -11.34
N PRO A 509 2.73 -19.99 -10.27
CA PRO A 509 3.56 -21.10 -9.81
C PRO A 509 2.76 -22.34 -9.41
N GLN A 510 1.58 -22.19 -8.79
CA GLN A 510 0.77 -23.34 -8.39
C GLN A 510 -0.02 -23.93 -9.56
N LEU A 511 -0.56 -23.11 -10.47
CA LEU A 511 -1.17 -23.59 -11.70
C LEU A 511 -0.15 -24.36 -12.57
N ASN A 512 1.04 -23.80 -12.80
CA ASN A 512 2.07 -24.44 -13.59
C ASN A 512 2.56 -25.74 -12.96
N LYS A 513 2.69 -25.80 -11.62
CA LYS A 513 2.98 -27.05 -10.92
C LYS A 513 1.94 -28.14 -11.18
N ASP A 514 0.65 -27.80 -11.15
CA ASP A 514 -0.43 -28.77 -11.40
C ASP A 514 -0.51 -29.17 -12.89
N ILE A 515 -0.21 -28.25 -13.82
CA ILE A 515 -0.08 -28.53 -15.26
C ILE A 515 1.09 -29.47 -15.54
N ASP A 516 2.27 -29.21 -14.96
CA ASP A 516 3.46 -30.05 -15.14
C ASP A 516 3.22 -31.46 -14.60
N ALA A 517 2.57 -31.59 -13.44
CA ALA A 517 2.18 -32.88 -12.87
C ALA A 517 1.22 -33.64 -13.79
N PHE A 518 0.21 -32.95 -14.35
CA PHE A 518 -0.72 -33.56 -15.32
C PHE A 518 0.01 -34.10 -16.56
N TRP A 519 0.90 -33.30 -17.16
CA TRP A 519 1.63 -33.74 -18.35
C TRP A 519 2.62 -34.87 -18.06
N ALA A 520 3.29 -34.83 -16.91
CA ALA A 520 4.17 -35.92 -16.46
C ALA A 520 3.38 -37.23 -16.29
N ALA A 521 2.21 -37.17 -15.65
CA ALA A 521 1.33 -38.32 -15.46
C ALA A 521 0.88 -38.92 -16.78
N ARG A 522 0.42 -38.07 -17.72
CA ARG A 522 -0.02 -38.48 -19.05
C ARG A 522 1.11 -39.15 -19.83
N LYS A 523 2.32 -38.58 -19.81
CA LYS A 523 3.51 -39.16 -20.46
C LYS A 523 3.86 -40.53 -19.88
N ALA A 524 3.64 -40.74 -18.59
CA ALA A 524 3.84 -42.02 -17.91
C ALA A 524 2.68 -43.02 -18.10
N GLY A 525 1.58 -42.64 -18.77
CA GLY A 525 0.39 -43.48 -18.91
C GLY A 525 -0.41 -43.64 -17.61
N THR A 526 -0.31 -42.67 -16.69
CA THR A 526 -1.02 -42.64 -15.41
C THR A 526 -1.95 -41.41 -15.32
N SER A 527 -2.76 -41.31 -14.27
CA SER A 527 -3.63 -40.16 -14.00
C SER A 527 -3.25 -39.37 -12.74
N ASP A 528 -2.06 -39.64 -12.18
CA ASP A 528 -1.55 -39.03 -10.94
C ASP A 528 -1.15 -37.56 -11.16
N GLY A 529 -2.13 -36.67 -11.11
CA GLY A 529 -1.98 -35.23 -11.41
C GLY A 529 -3.23 -34.62 -12.04
N THR A 530 -4.04 -35.43 -12.74
CA THR A 530 -5.27 -34.99 -13.40
C THR A 530 -6.30 -34.44 -12.42
N LYS A 531 -6.44 -35.06 -11.24
CA LYS A 531 -7.41 -34.61 -10.23
C LYS A 531 -7.06 -33.23 -9.70
N ALA A 532 -5.78 -33.00 -9.33
CA ALA A 532 -5.32 -31.72 -8.79
C ALA A 532 -5.56 -30.57 -9.78
N LEU A 533 -5.19 -30.77 -11.06
CA LEU A 533 -5.45 -29.78 -12.10
C LEU A 533 -6.95 -29.54 -12.31
N LYS A 534 -7.78 -30.60 -12.41
CA LYS A 534 -9.24 -30.46 -12.55
C LYS A 534 -9.86 -29.70 -11.38
N ASP A 535 -9.46 -30.00 -10.15
CA ASP A 535 -9.93 -29.31 -8.94
C ASP A 535 -9.54 -27.82 -8.95
N ARG A 536 -8.29 -27.50 -9.33
CA ARG A 536 -7.85 -26.10 -9.48
C ARG A 536 -8.65 -25.36 -10.54
N LEU A 537 -8.82 -25.94 -11.73
CA LEU A 537 -9.60 -25.32 -12.80
C LEU A 537 -11.06 -25.10 -12.38
N ALA A 538 -11.65 -26.05 -11.65
CA ALA A 538 -12.99 -25.90 -11.10
C ALA A 538 -13.09 -24.73 -10.12
N LEU A 539 -12.09 -24.57 -9.23
CA LEU A 539 -12.00 -23.41 -8.34
C LEU A 539 -11.89 -22.10 -9.14
N ILE A 540 -11.01 -22.03 -10.14
CA ILE A 540 -10.81 -20.84 -10.97
C ILE A 540 -12.11 -20.40 -11.67
N ILE A 541 -12.90 -21.35 -12.17
CA ILE A 541 -14.19 -21.06 -12.82
C ILE A 541 -15.18 -20.36 -11.88
N THR A 542 -15.09 -20.58 -10.57
CA THR A 542 -15.98 -19.96 -9.58
C THR A 542 -15.58 -18.53 -9.19
N ILE A 543 -14.33 -18.11 -9.47
CA ILE A 543 -13.76 -16.86 -8.96
C ILE A 543 -14.68 -15.64 -9.22
N PRO A 544 -15.19 -15.38 -10.45
CA PRO A 544 -16.04 -14.21 -10.71
C PRO A 544 -17.33 -14.16 -9.89
N ASP A 545 -17.85 -15.34 -9.50
CA ASP A 545 -19.10 -15.47 -8.77
C ASP A 545 -18.87 -15.46 -7.23
N VAL A 546 -17.63 -15.74 -6.80
CA VAL A 546 -17.23 -15.82 -5.39
C VAL A 546 -16.62 -14.51 -4.88
N LEU A 547 -15.69 -13.90 -5.62
CA LEU A 547 -14.99 -12.68 -5.17
C LEU A 547 -15.93 -11.52 -4.77
N PRO A 548 -17.08 -11.27 -5.42
CA PRO A 548 -18.01 -10.23 -4.98
C PRO A 548 -18.54 -10.41 -3.54
N LYS A 549 -18.35 -11.58 -2.92
CA LYS A 549 -18.73 -11.86 -1.52
C LYS A 549 -17.67 -11.43 -0.50
N MET A 550 -16.45 -11.12 -0.91
CA MET A 550 -15.34 -10.72 -0.03
C MET A 550 -15.64 -9.48 0.82
N ALA A 551 -14.91 -9.29 1.92
CA ALA A 551 -15.05 -8.10 2.77
C ALA A 551 -14.75 -6.82 1.98
N THR A 552 -13.63 -6.80 1.25
CA THR A 552 -13.20 -5.64 0.45
C THR A 552 -13.82 -5.65 -0.94
N LYS A 553 -15.05 -5.13 -1.08
CA LYS A 553 -15.78 -5.12 -2.36
C LYS A 553 -15.04 -4.43 -3.51
N GLY A 554 -14.30 -3.37 -3.21
CA GLY A 554 -13.49 -2.65 -4.20
C GLY A 554 -12.47 -3.54 -4.90
N PHE A 555 -11.88 -4.53 -4.19
CA PHE A 555 -10.97 -5.49 -4.80
C PHE A 555 -11.67 -6.33 -5.87
N ALA A 556 -12.86 -6.84 -5.58
CA ALA A 556 -13.64 -7.62 -6.54
C ALA A 556 -14.00 -6.80 -7.79
N THR A 557 -14.28 -5.50 -7.61
CA THR A 557 -14.52 -4.56 -8.72
C THR A 557 -13.28 -4.36 -9.56
N ASP A 558 -12.14 -4.05 -8.94
CA ASP A 558 -10.86 -3.83 -9.62
C ASP A 558 -10.46 -5.02 -10.51
N VAL A 559 -10.65 -6.25 -10.01
CA VAL A 559 -10.16 -7.46 -10.68
C VAL A 559 -11.21 -8.16 -11.57
N ALA A 560 -12.41 -7.59 -11.71
CA ALA A 560 -13.52 -8.23 -12.44
C ALA A 560 -13.19 -8.63 -13.90
N PRO A 561 -12.48 -7.80 -14.70
CA PRO A 561 -12.06 -8.19 -16.06
C PRO A 561 -11.16 -9.43 -16.07
N TRP A 562 -10.14 -9.44 -15.21
CA TRP A 562 -9.16 -10.54 -15.10
C TRP A 562 -9.75 -11.82 -14.52
N SER A 563 -10.62 -11.73 -13.51
CA SER A 563 -11.29 -12.91 -12.97
C SER A 563 -12.23 -13.55 -14.00
N THR A 564 -12.93 -12.74 -14.79
CA THR A 564 -13.77 -13.24 -15.89
C THR A 564 -12.93 -13.95 -16.95
N LEU A 565 -11.80 -13.37 -17.31
CA LEU A 565 -10.83 -13.98 -18.22
C LEU A 565 -10.30 -15.32 -17.67
N ALA A 566 -9.93 -15.38 -16.38
CA ALA A 566 -9.45 -16.60 -15.73
C ALA A 566 -10.49 -17.73 -15.82
N LYS A 567 -11.77 -17.44 -15.59
CA LYS A 567 -12.87 -18.40 -15.78
C LYS A 567 -12.95 -18.91 -17.21
N GLN A 568 -12.80 -18.04 -18.21
CA GLN A 568 -12.85 -18.44 -19.62
C GLN A 568 -11.69 -19.38 -19.98
N TRP A 569 -10.46 -19.04 -19.57
CA TRP A 569 -9.29 -19.89 -19.77
C TRP A 569 -9.42 -21.24 -19.05
N ALA A 570 -9.84 -21.24 -17.80
CA ALA A 570 -10.00 -22.47 -17.04
C ALA A 570 -11.08 -23.39 -17.63
N THR A 571 -12.18 -22.82 -18.13
CA THR A 571 -13.23 -23.58 -18.82
C THR A 571 -12.72 -24.19 -20.13
N ALA A 572 -11.95 -23.43 -20.92
CA ALA A 572 -11.29 -23.97 -22.11
C ALA A 572 -10.37 -25.15 -21.77
N CYS A 573 -9.58 -25.03 -20.71
CA CYS A 573 -8.67 -26.10 -20.26
C CYS A 573 -9.42 -27.36 -19.79
N GLN A 574 -10.57 -27.23 -19.12
CA GLN A 574 -11.38 -28.41 -18.76
C GLN A 574 -11.90 -29.16 -19.99
N HIS A 575 -12.30 -28.44 -21.04
CA HIS A 575 -12.67 -29.04 -22.31
C HIS A 575 -11.47 -29.72 -22.99
N LEU A 576 -10.29 -29.09 -22.97
CA LEU A 576 -9.07 -29.70 -23.52
C LEU A 576 -8.66 -30.98 -22.76
N ILE A 577 -8.78 -31.01 -21.43
CA ILE A 577 -8.54 -32.25 -20.65
C ILE A 577 -9.55 -33.33 -21.05
N SER A 578 -10.83 -32.97 -21.18
CA SER A 578 -11.89 -33.90 -21.59
C SER A 578 -11.68 -34.44 -23.02
N MET A 579 -11.15 -33.59 -23.92
CA MET A 579 -10.72 -33.98 -25.26
C MET A 579 -9.58 -35.00 -25.20
N LEU A 580 -8.54 -34.74 -24.40
CA LEU A 580 -7.40 -35.63 -24.24
C LEU A 580 -7.79 -37.00 -23.66
N GLU A 581 -8.72 -37.03 -22.70
CA GLU A 581 -9.30 -38.26 -22.14
C GLU A 581 -10.12 -39.03 -23.17
N ALA A 582 -10.86 -38.33 -24.05
CA ALA A 582 -11.61 -38.96 -25.13
C ALA A 582 -10.69 -39.58 -26.19
N LEU A 583 -9.56 -38.93 -26.52
CA LEU A 583 -8.54 -39.49 -27.40
C LEU A 583 -7.94 -40.78 -26.82
N ASP A 584 -7.62 -40.81 -25.52
CA ASP A 584 -7.11 -42.02 -24.85
C ASP A 584 -8.14 -43.17 -24.89
N ALA A 585 -9.43 -42.84 -24.77
CA ALA A 585 -10.55 -43.77 -24.89
C ALA A 585 -10.89 -44.13 -26.35
N LYS A 586 -10.17 -43.57 -27.34
CA LYS A 586 -10.43 -43.72 -28.78
C LYS A 586 -11.82 -43.25 -29.23
N ASP A 587 -12.39 -42.28 -28.52
CA ASP A 587 -13.67 -41.64 -28.85
C ASP A 587 -13.41 -40.31 -29.60
N GLN A 588 -13.19 -40.42 -30.91
CA GLN A 588 -12.89 -39.26 -31.75
C GLN A 588 -14.04 -38.25 -31.80
N SER A 589 -15.30 -38.72 -31.80
CA SER A 589 -16.46 -37.84 -31.88
C SER A 589 -16.56 -36.94 -30.64
N LYS A 590 -16.29 -37.50 -29.45
CA LYS A 590 -16.25 -36.71 -28.23
C LYS A 590 -15.03 -35.79 -28.21
N ALA A 591 -13.86 -36.26 -28.63
CA ALA A 591 -12.67 -35.42 -28.72
C ALA A 591 -12.88 -34.18 -29.60
N ASP A 592 -13.51 -34.34 -30.77
CA ASP A 592 -13.85 -33.23 -31.68
C ASP A 592 -14.82 -32.23 -31.04
N ALA A 593 -15.85 -32.73 -30.34
CA ALA A 593 -16.84 -31.87 -29.67
C ALA A 593 -16.22 -31.05 -28.53
N GLU A 594 -15.38 -31.68 -27.71
CA GLU A 594 -14.67 -31.01 -26.62
C GLU A 594 -13.63 -30.01 -27.15
N PHE A 595 -12.90 -30.34 -28.22
CA PHE A 595 -11.96 -29.41 -28.85
C PHE A 595 -12.66 -28.17 -29.45
N ASN A 596 -13.82 -28.36 -30.08
CA ASN A 596 -14.62 -27.24 -30.58
C ASN A 596 -15.13 -26.35 -29.45
N SER A 597 -15.61 -26.95 -28.35
CA SER A 597 -16.03 -26.21 -27.15
C SER A 597 -14.87 -25.43 -26.53
N ALA A 598 -13.67 -26.01 -26.44
CA ALA A 598 -12.47 -25.31 -25.99
C ALA A 598 -12.16 -24.08 -26.84
N LYS A 599 -12.21 -24.19 -28.17
CA LYS A 599 -11.99 -23.05 -29.09
C LYS A 599 -13.01 -21.93 -28.88
N GLU A 600 -14.29 -22.25 -28.68
CA GLU A 600 -15.32 -21.25 -28.39
C GLU A 600 -15.03 -20.47 -27.11
N TRP A 601 -14.49 -21.13 -26.08
CA TRP A 601 -14.05 -20.46 -24.86
C TRP A 601 -12.79 -19.62 -25.05
N VAL A 602 -11.81 -20.11 -25.82
CA VAL A 602 -10.61 -19.35 -26.18
C VAL A 602 -10.95 -18.09 -26.98
N GLU A 603 -11.95 -18.12 -27.87
CA GLU A 603 -12.35 -16.88 -28.58
C GLU A 603 -12.89 -15.79 -27.63
N LYS A 604 -13.52 -16.18 -26.50
CA LYS A 604 -14.02 -15.21 -25.52
C LYS A 604 -12.89 -14.47 -24.78
N THR A 605 -11.71 -15.08 -24.66
CA THR A 605 -10.56 -14.50 -23.94
C THR A 605 -9.97 -13.28 -24.67
N LYS A 606 -10.31 -13.09 -25.94
CA LYS A 606 -9.84 -11.98 -26.78
C LYS A 606 -10.65 -10.69 -26.61
N ALA A 607 -11.67 -10.70 -25.75
CA ALA A 607 -12.54 -9.55 -25.54
C ALA A 607 -11.82 -8.42 -24.79
N LYS A 608 -11.90 -7.20 -25.31
CA LYS A 608 -11.45 -6.00 -24.60
C LYS A 608 -12.44 -5.69 -23.47
N THR A 609 -11.94 -5.60 -22.25
CA THR A 609 -12.76 -5.48 -21.04
C THR A 609 -12.16 -4.58 -19.96
N VAL A 610 -10.90 -4.19 -20.09
CA VAL A 610 -10.23 -3.26 -19.16
C VAL A 610 -10.33 -1.83 -19.72
N ASP A 611 -10.71 -0.91 -18.84
CA ASP A 611 -10.78 0.52 -19.14
C ASP A 611 -9.38 1.14 -19.10
N ASP A 612 -9.18 2.20 -19.87
CA ASP A 612 -7.90 2.89 -19.97
C ASP A 612 -8.09 4.41 -20.05
N ARG A 613 -6.99 5.16 -19.95
CA ARG A 613 -6.93 6.60 -20.22
C ARG A 613 -5.68 6.92 -21.04
N ASN A 614 -5.83 7.75 -22.06
CA ASN A 614 -4.72 8.17 -22.92
C ASN A 614 -3.94 9.36 -22.32
N GLY A 615 -2.83 9.74 -22.98
CA GLY A 615 -1.96 10.84 -22.52
C GLY A 615 -2.61 12.23 -22.56
N ASP A 616 -3.72 12.39 -23.30
CA ASP A 616 -4.50 13.63 -23.35
C ASP A 616 -5.57 13.69 -22.24
N GLY A 617 -5.68 12.64 -21.42
CA GLY A 617 -6.64 12.53 -20.32
C GLY A 617 -8.02 12.00 -20.72
N GLU A 618 -8.17 11.45 -21.93
CA GLU A 618 -9.44 10.90 -22.40
C GLU A 618 -9.65 9.46 -21.94
N ASP A 619 -10.84 9.17 -21.40
CA ASP A 619 -11.24 7.82 -20.99
C ASP A 619 -11.54 6.92 -22.18
N LEU A 620 -10.94 5.73 -22.17
CA LEU A 620 -11.03 4.68 -23.18
C LEU A 620 -11.65 3.41 -22.58
N PRO A 621 -12.98 3.33 -22.46
CA PRO A 621 -13.64 2.20 -21.83
C PRO A 621 -13.46 0.92 -22.65
N LYS A 622 -13.23 -0.22 -21.97
CA LYS A 622 -13.08 -1.57 -22.56
C LYS A 622 -12.17 -1.57 -23.77
N SER A 623 -11.00 -0.96 -23.63
CA SER A 623 -10.05 -0.75 -24.73
C SER A 623 -8.88 -1.75 -24.72
N ILE A 624 -8.62 -2.38 -23.57
CA ILE A 624 -7.55 -3.35 -23.33
C ILE A 624 -8.11 -4.77 -23.16
N VAL A 625 -7.44 -5.75 -23.77
CA VAL A 625 -7.66 -7.18 -23.51
C VAL A 625 -6.83 -7.56 -22.27
N PRO A 626 -7.43 -8.00 -21.16
CA PRO A 626 -6.67 -8.42 -19.99
C PRO A 626 -5.84 -9.69 -20.28
N THR A 627 -4.84 -9.93 -19.44
CA THR A 627 -3.94 -11.08 -19.45
C THR A 627 -3.87 -11.67 -18.04
N THR A 628 -4.02 -13.00 -17.91
CA THR A 628 -3.90 -13.74 -16.64
C THR A 628 -3.54 -15.19 -16.90
N GLY A 629 -2.74 -15.81 -16.02
CA GLY A 629 -2.28 -17.20 -16.16
C GLY A 629 -1.51 -17.45 -17.47
N ASP A 630 -0.81 -16.44 -17.96
CA ASP A 630 0.00 -16.56 -19.17
C ASP A 630 1.22 -17.46 -18.95
N GLU A 631 1.70 -18.03 -20.05
CA GLU A 631 2.63 -19.16 -20.11
C GLU A 631 2.11 -20.48 -19.49
N ALA A 632 0.96 -20.46 -18.80
CA ALA A 632 0.29 -21.64 -18.29
C ALA A 632 -0.85 -22.07 -19.23
N PHE A 633 -1.88 -21.24 -19.40
CA PHE A 633 -3.08 -21.60 -20.17
C PHE A 633 -2.83 -21.71 -21.68
N ASP A 634 -2.10 -20.76 -22.26
CA ASP A 634 -1.74 -20.73 -23.68
C ASP A 634 -0.78 -21.87 -24.04
N LYS A 635 0.15 -22.21 -23.14
CA LYS A 635 1.01 -23.39 -23.30
C LYS A 635 0.21 -24.69 -23.24
N PHE A 636 -0.70 -24.83 -22.27
CA PHE A 636 -1.59 -25.98 -22.18
C PHE A 636 -2.43 -26.15 -23.45
N LEU A 637 -3.00 -25.07 -23.96
CA LEU A 637 -3.73 -25.04 -25.23
C LEU A 637 -2.85 -25.52 -26.39
N THR A 638 -1.62 -25.01 -26.48
CA THR A 638 -0.67 -25.36 -27.54
C THR A 638 -0.34 -26.86 -27.51
N ASP A 639 0.02 -27.39 -26.35
CA ASP A 639 0.40 -28.79 -26.16
C ASP A 639 -0.78 -29.74 -26.41
N ALA A 640 -1.97 -29.43 -25.89
CA ALA A 640 -3.18 -30.21 -26.13
C ALA A 640 -3.58 -30.20 -27.63
N THR A 641 -3.44 -29.06 -28.29
CA THR A 641 -3.73 -28.92 -29.73
C THR A 641 -2.75 -29.72 -30.59
N ALA A 642 -1.48 -29.81 -30.19
CA ALA A 642 -0.50 -30.64 -30.89
C ALA A 642 -0.93 -32.13 -30.88
N ILE A 643 -1.30 -32.64 -29.70
CA ILE A 643 -1.78 -34.02 -29.53
C ILE A 643 -3.05 -34.28 -30.35
N TYR A 644 -4.03 -33.36 -30.31
CA TYR A 644 -5.26 -33.48 -31.10
C TYR A 644 -4.99 -33.60 -32.61
N ASN A 645 -4.01 -32.86 -33.11
CA ASN A 645 -3.61 -32.90 -34.53
C ASN A 645 -2.68 -34.08 -34.88
N GLY A 646 -2.39 -34.97 -33.92
CA GLY A 646 -1.52 -36.13 -34.13
C GLY A 646 -0.03 -35.78 -34.24
N LYS A 647 0.42 -34.70 -33.60
CA LYS A 647 1.83 -34.29 -33.52
C LYS A 647 2.52 -34.74 -32.25
#